data_AF-A0A9D5VI63-F1
#
_entry.id   AF-A0A9D5VI63-F1
#
_cell.length_a   1.000
_cell.length_b   1.000
_cell.length_c   1.000
_cell.angle_alpha   90.00
_cell.angle_beta   90.00
_cell.angle_gamma   90.00
#
_symmetry.space_group_name_H-M   'P 1'
#
loop_
_entity.id
_entity.type
_entity.pdbx_description
1 polymer ?
#
loop_
_entity_poly.entity_id
_entity_poly.type
_entity_poly.pdbx_seq_one_letter_code
_entity_poly.pdbx_strand_id
1 'polypeptide(L)'
;MKNFRTFLVLLSFGISLISNSAYAANLSAFTPEGPNPSYAKWSKQWKIPEDYSPTAYHTLITATETMLLEEKSKDENDQNKGKIKLLNYAIELLTKKHNRYASNTDLMTYYNQGRRIIYTIVGEEYDQRAIAAGRRNLGADSPHERIQSLLRFLKRKTLLKVALQDPTTPIGMEQALKEAKNLQGKQESLAVQALSTLTPEELSNLDLREDHTVFYSQKYLDEHPGLDLWARNEEWVNESITQILKEKYGLNDVKYNLLESQRVLFFDDVKLTGTSPKINLRDAFNIKWKMKWMDEIHAATIANRLYLKLGAKFVDLEYATKFAEDGTVVILNDPNKIPDPKAICNPITADDLVKCVYSTRRGVNKSNIRSFIHESGVITKENIGKILSHLHPNALENYRPQKLLGRQYVTFKESLLEINPPHIEDIGPIAESNAFATEDRGLRGLLLFNSWINNNDVRENNGKTYLLNNFPDESGNAIQGATFVEERHDLGKSLAGVFSAANPNRLQTGNGYLRIDDNREHLHFNYFILHLPGAWLHTTYSDLLWMGKRIIKITRSDLQAILEHTYWPDFYKEAMLYKLLKRRNLMAKYLGIEHLIPIEERDIPAPSLEVPLYNKELRKAAALYYKIPIELLEETYQNSKLPIGHDRYSDKVLIDGRVNDSTRSLLIRVLRQYRHPAGLDRRRSRINFVNKINPQTHYLGIPWDII
;
A
#
# COMPACT_ATOMS: atom_id res chain seq x y z
N MET A 1 -31.40 -24.50 -2.93
CA MET A 1 -31.60 -23.46 -1.90
C MET A 1 -31.66 -23.98 -0.46
N LYS A 2 -32.44 -25.03 -0.13
CA LYS A 2 -32.45 -25.63 1.23
C LYS A 2 -31.05 -25.98 1.76
N ASN A 3 -30.20 -26.58 0.93
CA ASN A 3 -28.82 -26.94 1.34
C ASN A 3 -27.91 -25.72 1.62
N PHE A 4 -28.19 -24.55 1.05
CA PHE A 4 -27.39 -23.33 1.26
C PHE A 4 -27.75 -22.60 2.56
N ARG A 5 -29.05 -22.60 2.93
CA ARG A 5 -29.49 -22.11 4.25
C ARG A 5 -29.01 -23.02 5.38
N THR A 6 -29.05 -24.35 5.20
CA THR A 6 -28.48 -25.29 6.17
C THR A 6 -26.96 -25.13 6.30
N PHE A 7 -26.25 -24.88 5.19
CA PHE A 7 -24.81 -24.56 5.22
C PHE A 7 -24.50 -23.29 6.00
N LEU A 8 -25.27 -22.21 5.83
CA LEU A 8 -25.08 -20.95 6.57
C LEU A 8 -25.42 -21.10 8.07
N VAL A 9 -26.45 -21.86 8.43
CA VAL A 9 -26.84 -22.11 9.82
C VAL A 9 -25.79 -22.99 10.53
N LEU A 10 -25.26 -24.02 9.85
CA LEU A 10 -24.17 -24.85 10.39
C LEU A 10 -22.85 -24.08 10.48
N LEU A 11 -22.57 -23.14 9.56
CA LEU A 11 -21.43 -22.22 9.66
C LEU A 11 -21.57 -21.30 10.87
N SER A 12 -22.79 -20.85 11.18
CA SER A 12 -23.08 -19.97 12.32
C SER A 12 -22.94 -20.70 13.66
N PHE A 13 -23.50 -21.92 13.76
CA PHE A 13 -23.44 -22.75 14.98
C PHE A 13 -22.07 -23.35 15.24
N GLY A 14 -21.33 -23.73 14.18
CA GLY A 14 -19.97 -24.26 14.30
C GLY A 14 -18.92 -23.24 14.73
N ILE A 15 -19.18 -21.94 14.54
CA ILE A 15 -18.31 -20.85 14.98
C ILE A 15 -18.46 -20.58 16.49
N SER A 16 -19.62 -20.88 17.10
CA SER A 16 -19.89 -20.61 18.52
C SER A 16 -19.48 -21.72 19.49
N LEU A 17 -19.31 -22.98 19.04
CA LEU A 17 -19.10 -24.15 19.92
C LEU A 17 -17.64 -24.66 19.99
N ILE A 18 -16.70 -24.13 19.20
CA ILE A 18 -15.32 -24.66 19.08
C ILE A 18 -14.26 -23.57 19.38
N SER A 19 -14.60 -22.55 20.17
CA SER A 19 -13.70 -21.39 20.38
C SER A 19 -12.60 -21.59 21.43
N ASN A 20 -12.64 -22.62 22.28
CA ASN A 20 -11.71 -22.69 23.43
C ASN A 20 -10.62 -23.77 23.39
N SER A 21 -10.80 -24.91 22.71
CA SER A 21 -9.83 -26.04 22.80
C SER A 21 -8.81 -26.13 21.65
N ALA A 22 -9.19 -25.77 20.43
CA ALA A 22 -8.27 -25.78 19.27
C ALA A 22 -7.36 -24.55 19.18
N TYR A 23 -7.63 -23.54 20.01
CA TYR A 23 -6.88 -22.28 20.08
C TYR A 23 -5.54 -22.45 20.82
N ALA A 24 -5.49 -23.29 21.87
CA ALA A 24 -4.29 -23.53 22.67
C ALA A 24 -3.21 -24.34 21.92
N ALA A 25 -3.59 -25.31 21.09
CA ALA A 25 -2.64 -26.21 20.41
C ALA A 25 -1.91 -25.59 19.20
N ASN A 26 -2.37 -24.45 18.67
CA ASN A 26 -1.68 -23.73 17.59
C ASN A 26 -0.73 -22.63 18.08
N LEU A 27 -0.91 -22.14 19.33
CA LEU A 27 0.02 -21.21 19.96
C LEU A 27 1.36 -21.88 20.30
N SER A 28 1.38 -23.19 20.60
CA SER A 28 2.63 -23.92 20.86
C SER A 28 3.50 -24.16 19.61
N ALA A 29 2.97 -23.96 18.40
CA ALA A 29 3.75 -24.02 17.16
C ALA A 29 4.43 -22.67 16.82
N PHE A 30 4.08 -21.60 17.53
CA PHE A 30 4.73 -20.30 17.52
C PHE A 30 5.13 -19.98 18.95
N THR A 31 6.14 -20.68 19.47
CA THR A 31 6.79 -20.22 20.70
C THR A 31 7.36 -18.81 20.43
N PRO A 32 7.07 -17.82 21.27
CA PRO A 32 7.60 -16.44 21.16
C PRO A 32 9.13 -16.34 21.28
N GLU A 33 9.79 -17.46 21.56
CA GLU A 33 11.20 -17.55 21.89
C GLU A 33 12.01 -18.03 20.69
N GLY A 34 12.18 -17.15 19.71
CA GLY A 34 13.25 -17.28 18.73
C GLY A 34 12.92 -16.76 17.33
N PRO A 35 13.93 -16.28 16.58
CA PRO A 35 13.77 -15.95 15.17
C PRO A 35 13.23 -17.18 14.43
N ASN A 36 12.41 -16.95 13.40
CA ASN A 36 11.84 -18.01 12.57
C ASN A 36 12.91 -19.11 12.31
N PRO A 37 12.67 -20.39 12.63
CA PRO A 37 13.70 -21.44 12.68
C PRO A 37 14.54 -21.56 11.40
N SER A 38 14.00 -21.12 10.26
CA SER A 38 14.75 -21.00 9.02
C SER A 38 15.84 -19.93 9.10
N TYR A 39 15.55 -18.69 9.53
CA TYR A 39 16.55 -17.63 9.69
C TYR A 39 17.63 -18.02 10.69
N ALA A 40 17.27 -18.68 11.80
CA ALA A 40 18.23 -19.20 12.77
C ALA A 40 19.18 -20.25 12.16
N LYS A 41 18.69 -21.06 11.22
CA LYS A 41 19.52 -22.04 10.49
C LYS A 41 20.48 -21.37 9.51
N TRP A 42 20.03 -20.33 8.82
CA TRP A 42 20.83 -19.59 7.84
C TRP A 42 21.85 -18.66 8.49
N SER A 43 21.48 -17.95 9.57
CA SER A 43 22.44 -17.15 10.35
C SER A 43 23.57 -18.04 10.88
N LYS A 44 23.24 -19.27 11.32
CA LYS A 44 24.22 -20.28 11.72
C LYS A 44 25.08 -20.77 10.55
N GLN A 45 24.51 -21.00 9.37
CA GLN A 45 25.27 -21.39 8.17
C GLN A 45 26.34 -20.36 7.82
N TRP A 46 25.99 -19.08 7.88
CA TRP A 46 26.86 -17.96 7.52
C TRP A 46 27.64 -17.37 8.70
N LYS A 47 27.48 -17.95 9.91
CA LYS A 47 28.05 -17.46 11.16
C LYS A 47 27.81 -15.96 11.38
N ILE A 48 26.65 -15.45 10.98
CA ILE A 48 26.29 -14.03 11.16
C ILE A 48 26.24 -13.76 12.67
N PRO A 49 27.13 -12.93 13.22
CA PRO A 49 27.18 -12.69 14.64
C PRO A 49 25.96 -11.88 15.10
N GLU A 50 25.55 -12.13 16.35
CA GLU A 50 24.41 -11.45 16.97
C GLU A 50 24.85 -10.27 17.85
N ASP A 51 26.12 -10.22 18.25
CA ASP A 51 26.76 -9.19 19.07
C ASP A 51 27.44 -8.09 18.24
N TYR A 52 27.93 -7.04 18.92
CA TYR A 52 28.50 -5.84 18.31
C TYR A 52 30.01 -5.70 18.53
N SER A 53 30.72 -6.80 18.72
CA SER A 53 32.17 -6.79 18.92
C SER A 53 32.94 -6.47 17.62
N PRO A 54 34.19 -5.96 17.71
CA PRO A 54 35.06 -5.85 16.54
C PRO A 54 35.23 -7.19 15.80
N THR A 55 35.24 -8.30 16.53
CA THR A 55 35.24 -9.66 15.97
C THR A 55 33.96 -9.98 15.21
N ALA A 56 32.80 -9.58 15.74
CA ALA A 56 31.53 -9.70 15.04
C ALA A 56 31.51 -8.90 13.74
N TYR A 57 32.10 -7.70 13.75
CA TYR A 57 32.21 -6.85 12.58
C TYR A 57 33.06 -7.50 11.48
N HIS A 58 34.25 -8.01 11.83
CA HIS A 58 35.11 -8.71 10.88
C HIS A 58 34.45 -9.98 10.32
N THR A 59 33.80 -10.76 11.19
CA THR A 59 33.06 -11.97 10.80
C THR A 59 31.94 -11.62 9.82
N LEU A 60 31.23 -10.51 10.02
CA LEU A 60 30.20 -10.05 9.11
C LEU A 60 30.77 -9.64 7.74
N ILE A 61 31.90 -8.94 7.70
CA ILE A 61 32.59 -8.61 6.44
C ILE A 61 32.95 -9.90 5.70
N THR A 62 33.63 -10.84 6.36
CA THR A 62 34.03 -12.11 5.74
C THR A 62 32.84 -12.92 5.24
N ALA A 63 31.74 -12.96 6.00
CA ALA A 63 30.51 -13.62 5.56
C ALA A 63 29.94 -12.96 4.30
N THR A 64 29.94 -11.63 4.25
CA THR A 64 29.45 -10.85 3.09
C THR A 64 30.34 -11.05 1.86
N GLU A 65 31.65 -11.06 2.02
CA GLU A 65 32.62 -11.36 0.95
C GLU A 65 32.46 -12.78 0.41
N THR A 66 32.22 -13.75 1.30
CA THR A 66 31.97 -15.14 0.90
C THR A 66 30.68 -15.24 0.09
N MET A 67 29.59 -14.63 0.57
CA MET A 67 28.33 -14.55 -0.19
C MET A 67 28.52 -13.88 -1.54
N LEU A 68 29.32 -12.82 -1.63
CA LEU A 68 29.60 -12.11 -2.88
C LEU A 68 30.32 -13.01 -3.88
N LEU A 69 31.31 -13.78 -3.44
CA LEU A 69 32.02 -14.74 -4.29
C LEU A 69 31.10 -15.84 -4.79
N GLU A 70 30.21 -16.36 -3.93
CA GLU A 70 29.22 -17.35 -4.34
C GLU A 70 28.23 -16.81 -5.36
N GLU A 71 27.68 -15.60 -5.16
CA GLU A 71 26.76 -14.99 -6.12
C GLU A 71 27.44 -14.66 -7.45
N LYS A 72 28.70 -14.22 -7.45
CA LYS A 72 29.51 -14.02 -8.67
C LYS A 72 29.78 -15.33 -9.41
N SER A 73 29.81 -16.46 -8.71
CA SER A 73 30.02 -17.77 -9.33
C SER A 73 28.75 -18.33 -9.99
N LYS A 74 27.57 -17.79 -9.66
CA LYS A 74 26.30 -18.12 -10.30
C LYS A 74 26.19 -17.29 -11.59
N ASP A 75 25.82 -17.92 -12.70
CA ASP A 75 25.63 -17.29 -14.02
C ASP A 75 24.89 -15.94 -13.90
N GLU A 76 25.34 -14.91 -14.63
CA GLU A 76 24.91 -13.50 -14.47
C GLU A 76 23.50 -13.24 -15.00
N ASN A 77 22.50 -13.92 -14.46
CA ASN A 77 21.13 -13.49 -14.64
C ASN A 77 20.90 -12.15 -13.90
N ASP A 78 19.90 -11.39 -14.34
CA ASP A 78 19.65 -10.05 -13.78
C ASP A 78 19.29 -10.06 -12.28
N GLN A 79 18.84 -11.19 -11.72
CA GLN A 79 18.56 -11.31 -10.27
C GLN A 79 19.85 -11.33 -9.46
N ASN A 80 20.90 -12.02 -9.94
CA ASN A 80 22.18 -12.09 -9.24
C ASN A 80 22.91 -10.73 -9.26
N LYS A 81 22.72 -9.91 -10.30
CA LYS A 81 23.35 -8.57 -10.39
C LYS A 81 22.95 -7.64 -9.25
N GLY A 82 21.66 -7.60 -8.90
CA GLY A 82 21.17 -6.81 -7.76
C GLY A 82 21.81 -7.27 -6.44
N LYS A 83 21.78 -8.59 -6.17
CA LYS A 83 22.44 -9.17 -4.99
C LYS A 83 23.93 -8.86 -4.91
N ILE A 84 24.66 -8.97 -6.03
CA ILE A 84 26.08 -8.65 -6.11
C ILE A 84 26.32 -7.18 -5.76
N LYS A 85 25.53 -6.25 -6.33
CA LYS A 85 25.65 -4.81 -6.04
C LYS A 85 25.39 -4.52 -4.57
N LEU A 86 24.45 -5.23 -3.95
CA LEU A 86 24.15 -5.10 -2.53
C LEU A 86 25.22 -5.61 -1.61
N LEU A 87 25.77 -6.78 -1.91
CA LEU A 87 26.89 -7.33 -1.14
C LEU A 87 28.11 -6.42 -1.26
N ASN A 88 28.37 -5.85 -2.45
CA ASN A 88 29.40 -4.82 -2.61
C ASN A 88 29.10 -3.57 -1.77
N TYR A 89 27.86 -3.08 -1.76
CA TYR A 89 27.47 -1.92 -0.96
C TYR A 89 27.58 -2.20 0.54
N ALA A 90 27.16 -3.38 1.00
CA ALA A 90 27.34 -3.82 2.38
C ALA A 90 28.83 -3.90 2.75
N ILE A 91 29.69 -4.46 1.88
CA ILE A 91 31.14 -4.47 2.09
C ILE A 91 31.70 -3.04 2.13
N GLU A 92 31.25 -2.12 1.26
CA GLU A 92 31.67 -0.73 1.30
C GLU A 92 31.28 -0.07 2.62
N LEU A 93 30.00 -0.18 3.03
CA LEU A 93 29.50 0.35 4.30
C LEU A 93 30.33 -0.19 5.48
N LEU A 94 30.58 -1.50 5.50
CA LEU A 94 31.31 -2.14 6.57
C LEU A 94 32.80 -1.72 6.55
N THR A 95 33.46 -1.70 5.39
CA THR A 95 34.92 -1.50 5.28
C THR A 95 35.33 -0.03 5.38
N LYS A 96 34.59 0.88 4.73
CA LYS A 96 34.93 2.32 4.63
C LYS A 96 35.03 3.01 5.99
N LYS A 97 34.35 2.47 7.01
CA LYS A 97 34.29 3.01 8.36
C LYS A 97 34.93 2.12 9.44
N HIS A 98 35.32 0.88 9.13
CA HIS A 98 36.24 0.13 10.01
C HIS A 98 37.61 0.82 10.09
N ASN A 99 38.07 1.40 8.96
CA ASN A 99 39.39 2.01 8.83
C ASN A 99 39.46 3.48 9.31
N ARG A 100 38.32 4.14 9.52
CA ARG A 100 38.26 5.45 10.16
C ARG A 100 37.77 5.21 11.56
N TYR A 101 38.57 5.51 12.60
CA TYR A 101 38.22 5.42 14.03
C TYR A 101 36.92 6.19 14.36
N ALA A 102 35.77 5.66 13.96
CA ALA A 102 34.47 6.27 14.16
C ALA A 102 34.07 6.08 15.63
N SER A 103 33.26 6.98 16.15
CA SER A 103 32.61 6.76 17.45
C SER A 103 31.87 5.41 17.44
N ASN A 104 31.75 4.75 18.59
CA ASN A 104 31.04 3.46 18.71
C ASN A 104 29.61 3.51 18.10
N THR A 105 28.97 4.68 18.14
CA THR A 105 27.62 4.93 17.62
C THR A 105 27.52 4.84 16.09
N ASP A 106 28.55 5.27 15.36
CA ASP A 106 28.62 5.18 13.90
C ASP A 106 28.82 3.73 13.45
N LEU A 107 29.73 3.00 14.10
CA LEU A 107 30.01 1.58 13.80
C LEU A 107 28.76 0.72 13.94
N MET A 108 27.96 1.00 14.98
CA MET A 108 26.68 0.32 15.23
C MET A 108 25.68 0.49 14.07
N THR A 109 25.57 1.70 13.50
CA THR A 109 24.68 1.96 12.36
C THR A 109 25.06 1.15 11.15
N TYR A 110 26.32 1.26 10.72
CA TYR A 110 26.78 0.61 9.50
C TYR A 110 26.73 -0.90 9.62
N TYR A 111 27.06 -1.41 10.81
CA TYR A 111 26.89 -2.82 11.12
C TYR A 111 25.43 -3.27 11.00
N ASN A 112 24.48 -2.50 11.56
CA ASN A 112 23.05 -2.80 11.48
C ASN A 112 22.51 -2.73 10.04
N GLN A 113 22.92 -1.73 9.26
CA GLN A 113 22.57 -1.62 7.84
C GLN A 113 23.14 -2.79 7.03
N GLY A 114 24.42 -3.14 7.23
CA GLY A 114 25.06 -4.31 6.60
C GLY A 114 24.33 -5.61 6.93
N ARG A 115 23.96 -5.83 8.20
CA ARG A 115 23.14 -6.99 8.61
C ARG A 115 21.77 -7.00 7.94
N ARG A 116 21.07 -5.87 7.91
CA ARG A 116 19.76 -5.74 7.25
C ARG A 116 19.84 -6.12 5.76
N ILE A 117 20.88 -5.68 5.06
CA ILE A 117 21.13 -6.05 3.66
C ILE A 117 21.31 -7.57 3.51
N ILE A 118 22.14 -8.18 4.37
CA ILE A 118 22.39 -9.63 4.32
C ILE A 118 21.10 -10.42 4.60
N TYR A 119 20.33 -10.03 5.61
CA TYR A 119 19.05 -10.70 5.90
C TYR A 119 18.01 -10.52 4.81
N THR A 120 18.03 -9.40 4.09
CA THR A 120 17.16 -9.17 2.92
C THR A 120 17.48 -10.19 1.82
N ILE A 121 18.77 -10.37 1.50
CA ILE A 121 19.22 -11.34 0.50
C ILE A 121 18.82 -12.77 0.90
N VAL A 122 19.03 -13.13 2.17
CA VAL A 122 18.66 -14.46 2.70
C VAL A 122 17.14 -14.67 2.73
N GLY A 123 16.38 -13.63 3.10
CA GLY A 123 14.92 -13.67 3.15
C GLY A 123 14.29 -13.90 1.78
N GLU A 124 14.83 -13.26 0.74
CA GLU A 124 14.36 -13.46 -0.63
C GLU A 124 14.48 -14.93 -1.07
N GLU A 125 15.61 -15.59 -0.77
CA GLU A 125 15.79 -17.00 -1.12
C GLU A 125 14.81 -17.93 -0.39
N TYR A 126 14.52 -17.62 0.87
CA TYR A 126 13.52 -18.35 1.64
C TYR A 126 12.13 -18.21 1.03
N ASP A 127 11.71 -16.98 0.72
CA ASP A 127 10.40 -16.70 0.14
C ASP A 127 10.23 -17.39 -1.22
N GLN A 128 11.26 -17.36 -2.08
CA GLN A 128 11.24 -18.07 -3.35
C GLN A 128 11.06 -19.58 -3.16
N ARG A 129 11.75 -20.18 -2.17
CA ARG A 129 11.60 -21.62 -1.84
C ARG A 129 10.24 -21.95 -1.23
N ALA A 130 9.73 -21.11 -0.33
CA ALA A 130 8.42 -21.28 0.29
C ALA A 130 7.30 -21.17 -0.76
N ILE A 131 7.41 -20.23 -1.70
CA ILE A 131 6.50 -20.11 -2.84
C ILE A 131 6.61 -21.33 -3.74
N ALA A 132 7.82 -21.82 -4.04
CA ALA A 132 8.02 -23.01 -4.87
C ALA A 132 7.43 -24.27 -4.22
N ALA A 133 7.65 -24.48 -2.92
CA ALA A 133 7.08 -25.58 -2.16
C ALA A 133 5.56 -25.46 -2.02
N GLY A 134 5.05 -24.25 -1.74
CA GLY A 134 3.63 -23.95 -1.68
C GLY A 134 2.93 -24.18 -3.02
N ARG A 135 3.57 -23.86 -4.14
CA ARG A 135 3.05 -24.17 -5.49
C ARG A 135 2.98 -25.67 -5.78
N ARG A 136 3.94 -26.46 -5.28
CA ARG A 136 3.89 -27.93 -5.38
C ARG A 136 2.75 -28.52 -4.54
N ASN A 137 2.49 -27.96 -3.35
CA ASN A 137 1.42 -28.42 -2.46
C ASN A 137 0.02 -27.87 -2.81
N LEU A 138 -0.06 -26.71 -3.49
CA LEU A 138 -1.30 -26.12 -4.00
C LEU A 138 -1.72 -26.67 -5.37
N GLY A 139 -0.97 -27.64 -5.91
CA GLY A 139 -1.46 -28.61 -6.90
C GLY A 139 -2.56 -29.53 -6.37
N ALA A 140 -3.28 -29.13 -5.32
CA ALA A 140 -4.51 -29.76 -4.89
C ALA A 140 -5.56 -29.59 -6.01
N ASP A 141 -5.86 -30.69 -6.67
CA ASP A 141 -6.68 -30.77 -7.89
C ASP A 141 -8.16 -30.42 -7.66
N SER A 142 -8.60 -30.27 -6.41
CA SER A 142 -10.02 -30.04 -6.09
C SER A 142 -10.32 -28.62 -5.54
N PRO A 143 -11.40 -27.96 -6.01
CA PRO A 143 -11.95 -26.75 -5.37
C PRO A 143 -12.26 -26.93 -3.87
N HIS A 144 -12.53 -28.15 -3.42
CA HIS A 144 -12.83 -28.47 -2.02
C HIS A 144 -11.62 -28.25 -1.09
N GLU A 145 -10.43 -28.71 -1.48
CA GLU A 145 -9.20 -28.51 -0.69
C GLU A 145 -8.78 -27.05 -0.62
N ARG A 146 -9.04 -26.28 -1.69
CA ARG A 146 -8.86 -24.81 -1.68
C ARG A 146 -9.81 -24.14 -0.70
N ILE A 147 -11.06 -24.57 -0.65
CA ILE A 147 -12.06 -24.07 0.32
C ILE A 147 -11.68 -24.47 1.75
N GLN A 148 -11.24 -25.70 2.00
CA GLN A 148 -10.80 -26.14 3.33
C GLN A 148 -9.53 -25.44 3.80
N SER A 149 -8.57 -25.19 2.90
CA SER A 149 -7.39 -24.37 3.18
C SER A 149 -7.79 -22.93 3.52
N LEU A 150 -8.69 -22.34 2.72
CA LEU A 150 -9.25 -21.01 2.98
C LEU A 150 -10.03 -20.96 4.30
N LEU A 151 -10.81 -21.98 4.67
CA LEU A 151 -11.53 -22.04 5.93
C LEU A 151 -10.58 -22.20 7.13
N ARG A 152 -9.54 -23.05 7.02
CA ARG A 152 -8.48 -23.15 8.04
C ARG A 152 -7.74 -21.82 8.20
N PHE A 153 -7.53 -21.12 7.10
CA PHE A 153 -6.92 -19.79 7.07
C PHE A 153 -7.83 -18.70 7.66
N LEU A 154 -9.13 -18.68 7.33
CA LEU A 154 -10.11 -17.74 7.88
C LEU A 154 -10.42 -17.99 9.36
N LYS A 155 -10.26 -19.23 9.83
CA LYS A 155 -10.31 -19.57 11.26
C LYS A 155 -9.12 -19.01 12.05
N ARG A 156 -8.00 -18.68 11.39
CA ARG A 156 -6.87 -17.94 11.99
C ARG A 156 -7.18 -16.45 12.01
N LYS A 157 -8.24 -16.03 12.71
CA LYS A 157 -8.24 -14.66 13.24
C LYS A 157 -7.11 -14.62 14.27
N THR A 158 -5.96 -14.12 13.85
CA THR A 158 -4.89 -13.83 14.79
C THR A 158 -5.33 -12.61 15.60
N LEU A 159 -5.91 -12.86 16.78
CA LEU A 159 -6.17 -11.81 17.74
C LEU A 159 -4.82 -11.40 18.33
N LEU A 160 -4.16 -10.46 17.65
CA LEU A 160 -3.01 -9.80 18.22
C LEU A 160 -3.46 -9.03 19.46
N LYS A 161 -2.69 -9.19 20.52
CA LYS A 161 -2.88 -8.45 21.77
C LYS A 161 -1.54 -7.92 22.24
N VAL A 162 -1.54 -6.70 22.73
CA VAL A 162 -0.37 -6.07 23.37
C VAL A 162 -0.75 -5.77 24.80
N ALA A 163 0.10 -6.14 25.75
CA ALA A 163 -0.11 -5.84 27.15
C ALA A 163 -0.10 -4.32 27.36
N LEU A 164 -1.15 -3.79 27.98
CA LEU A 164 -1.24 -2.42 28.45
C LEU A 164 -0.44 -2.30 29.74
N GLN A 165 0.17 -1.14 29.93
CA GLN A 165 0.92 -0.80 31.14
C GLN A 165 0.42 0.55 31.66
N ASP A 166 0.57 0.79 32.95
CA ASP A 166 0.37 2.12 33.50
C ASP A 166 1.43 3.06 32.89
N PRO A 167 1.02 4.11 32.15
CA PRO A 167 1.95 5.01 31.49
C PRO A 167 2.82 5.82 32.46
N THR A 168 2.53 5.78 33.77
CA THR A 168 3.25 6.52 34.82
C THR A 168 4.14 5.65 35.71
N THR A 169 4.07 4.33 35.56
CA THR A 169 4.88 3.40 36.36
C THR A 169 6.11 2.97 35.55
N PRO A 170 7.33 2.97 36.14
CA PRO A 170 8.51 2.45 35.48
C PRO A 170 8.33 1.02 34.98
N ILE A 171 8.81 0.72 33.78
CA ILE A 171 8.54 -0.57 33.14
C ILE A 171 9.25 -1.75 33.82
N GLY A 172 10.32 -1.49 34.57
CA GLY A 172 11.12 -2.52 35.24
C GLY A 172 12.02 -3.32 34.28
N MET A 173 12.86 -4.18 34.87
CA MET A 173 13.95 -4.86 34.15
C MET A 173 13.44 -5.87 33.11
N GLU A 174 12.41 -6.64 33.45
CA GLU A 174 11.88 -7.67 32.56
C GLU A 174 11.31 -7.06 31.27
N GLN A 175 10.58 -5.96 31.40
CA GLN A 175 10.02 -5.26 30.26
C GLN A 175 11.10 -4.50 29.48
N ALA A 176 12.11 -3.93 30.15
CA ALA A 176 13.21 -3.24 29.50
C ALA A 176 14.00 -4.16 28.54
N LEU A 177 14.12 -5.45 28.86
CA LEU A 177 14.72 -6.46 27.98
C LEU A 177 13.90 -6.71 26.70
N LYS A 178 12.60 -6.38 26.71
CA LYS A 178 11.68 -6.53 25.56
C LYS A 178 11.56 -5.24 24.74
N GLU A 179 12.11 -4.13 25.21
CA GLU A 179 12.06 -2.85 24.49
C GLU A 179 12.98 -2.84 23.26
N ALA A 180 12.67 -1.96 22.32
CA ALA A 180 13.49 -1.75 21.13
C ALA A 180 14.89 -1.26 21.51
N LYS A 181 15.91 -1.66 20.74
CA LYS A 181 17.32 -1.32 21.01
C LYS A 181 17.81 -0.09 20.24
N ASN A 182 17.09 0.35 19.22
CA ASN A 182 17.47 1.47 18.34
C ASN A 182 16.99 2.85 18.85
N LEU A 183 16.80 3.00 20.16
CA LEU A 183 16.26 4.21 20.77
C LEU A 183 17.38 5.19 21.12
N GLN A 184 17.25 6.45 20.70
CA GLN A 184 18.17 7.51 21.08
C GLN A 184 17.58 8.37 22.20
N GLY A 185 18.35 8.51 23.28
CA GLY A 185 18.20 9.63 24.21
C GLY A 185 18.91 10.89 23.68
N LYS A 186 18.96 11.96 24.47
CA LYS A 186 19.62 13.22 24.09
C LYS A 186 21.12 13.07 23.76
N GLN A 187 21.80 12.00 24.20
CA GLN A 187 23.25 11.85 24.02
C GLN A 187 23.79 10.46 23.67
N GLU A 188 23.03 9.34 23.70
CA GLU A 188 23.53 8.00 23.28
C GLU A 188 22.42 6.93 23.29
N SER A 189 22.73 5.70 22.82
CA SER A 189 21.88 4.51 23.02
C SER A 189 21.74 4.19 24.51
N LEU A 190 20.52 3.95 24.98
CA LEU A 190 20.26 3.70 26.40
C LEU A 190 20.54 2.24 26.80
N ALA A 191 21.26 2.06 27.91
CA ALA A 191 21.43 0.75 28.53
C ALA A 191 20.09 0.20 29.08
N VAL A 192 19.96 -1.13 29.16
CA VAL A 192 18.74 -1.80 29.67
C VAL A 192 18.37 -1.31 31.08
N GLN A 193 19.36 -1.06 31.93
CA GLN A 193 19.14 -0.52 33.28
C GLN A 193 18.48 0.87 33.22
N ALA A 194 18.91 1.74 32.31
CA ALA A 194 18.30 3.06 32.12
C ALA A 194 16.88 2.94 31.57
N LEU A 195 16.64 2.02 30.62
CA LEU A 195 15.29 1.77 30.10
C LEU A 195 14.34 1.29 31.20
N SER A 196 14.82 0.45 32.14
CA SER A 196 14.01 -0.12 33.22
C SER A 196 13.45 0.92 34.20
N THR A 197 14.09 2.09 34.30
CA THR A 197 13.65 3.17 35.18
C THR A 197 12.64 4.11 34.51
N LEU A 198 12.50 4.03 33.18
CA LEU A 198 11.59 4.88 32.44
C LEU A 198 10.17 4.30 32.44
N THR A 199 9.19 5.18 32.41
CA THR A 199 7.79 4.86 32.19
C THR A 199 7.50 4.61 30.70
N PRO A 200 6.39 3.93 30.33
CA PRO A 200 6.00 3.80 28.92
C PRO A 200 5.86 5.14 28.20
N GLU A 201 5.37 6.17 28.90
CA GLU A 201 5.22 7.51 28.35
C GLU A 201 6.57 8.15 28.04
N GLU A 202 7.53 8.11 28.97
CA GLU A 202 8.90 8.60 28.76
C GLU A 202 9.62 7.81 27.66
N LEU A 203 9.48 6.49 27.65
CA LEU A 203 10.05 5.63 26.61
C LEU A 203 9.49 5.94 25.23
N SER A 204 8.20 6.23 25.13
CA SER A 204 7.56 6.59 23.86
C SER A 204 7.99 7.95 23.33
N ASN A 205 8.56 8.81 24.19
CA ASN A 205 9.16 10.10 23.81
C ASN A 205 10.62 9.96 23.36
N LEU A 206 11.26 8.81 23.62
CA LEU A 206 12.51 8.48 22.94
C LEU A 206 12.23 8.26 21.46
N ASP A 207 13.16 8.71 20.63
CA ASP A 207 12.95 8.70 19.18
C ASP A 207 13.89 7.72 18.49
N LEU A 208 13.64 7.53 17.20
CA LEU A 208 14.51 6.78 16.32
C LEU A 208 15.80 7.56 16.05
N ARG A 209 16.85 6.83 15.68
CA ARG A 209 18.10 7.44 15.17
C ARG A 209 17.84 8.25 13.91
N GLU A 210 18.58 9.35 13.70
CA GLU A 210 18.49 10.18 12.47
C GLU A 210 18.80 9.37 11.19
N ASP A 211 19.65 8.34 11.32
CA ASP A 211 20.02 7.40 10.25
C ASP A 211 19.05 6.21 10.06
N HIS A 212 17.90 6.21 10.74
CA HIS A 212 16.93 5.11 10.68
C HIS A 212 16.44 4.87 9.25
N THR A 213 16.37 3.62 8.82
CA THR A 213 16.19 3.28 7.40
C THR A 213 14.76 3.46 6.90
N VAL A 214 13.77 3.47 7.81
CA VAL A 214 12.33 3.54 7.46
C VAL A 214 11.74 4.94 7.63
N PHE A 215 12.14 5.65 8.67
CA PHE A 215 11.44 6.83 9.20
C PHE A 215 12.45 7.93 9.50
N TYR A 216 12.04 9.18 9.30
CA TYR A 216 12.70 10.34 9.86
C TYR A 216 12.48 10.45 11.37
N SER A 217 13.47 11.01 12.05
CA SER A 217 13.35 11.41 13.45
C SER A 217 12.22 12.43 13.64
N GLN A 218 11.51 12.35 14.75
CA GLN A 218 10.58 13.35 15.22
C GLN A 218 11.24 14.72 15.39
N LYS A 219 12.50 14.77 15.84
CA LYS A 219 13.29 16.01 15.89
C LYS A 219 13.33 16.66 14.51
N TYR A 220 13.70 15.91 13.47
CA TYR A 220 13.72 16.42 12.09
C TYR A 220 12.36 16.96 11.65
N LEU A 221 11.28 16.22 11.93
CA LEU A 221 9.92 16.65 11.56
C LEU A 221 9.48 17.90 12.32
N ASP A 222 9.85 18.03 13.60
CA ASP A 222 9.49 19.20 14.42
C ASP A 222 10.32 20.44 14.03
N GLU A 223 11.57 20.26 13.56
CA GLU A 223 12.42 21.32 13.01
C GLU A 223 11.96 21.79 11.61
N HIS A 224 11.16 20.98 10.91
CA HIS A 224 10.61 21.28 9.57
C HIS A 224 9.07 21.25 9.56
N PRO A 225 8.41 22.11 10.37
CA PRO A 225 6.96 22.13 10.43
C PRO A 225 6.39 22.54 9.06
N GLY A 226 5.51 21.70 8.51
CA GLY A 226 4.92 21.92 7.19
C GLY A 226 5.69 21.28 6.02
N LEU A 227 6.78 20.55 6.28
CA LEU A 227 7.44 19.74 5.26
C LEU A 227 6.46 18.75 4.63
N ASP A 228 6.21 18.90 3.33
CA ASP A 228 5.45 17.93 2.56
C ASP A 228 6.39 16.85 2.01
N LEU A 229 6.47 15.73 2.75
CA LEU A 229 7.29 14.59 2.36
C LEU A 229 6.85 13.97 1.02
N TRP A 230 5.57 14.12 0.61
CA TRP A 230 5.14 13.67 -0.71
C TRP A 230 5.77 14.53 -1.81
N ALA A 231 5.65 15.84 -1.69
CA ALA A 231 6.24 16.79 -2.64
C ALA A 231 7.76 16.64 -2.73
N ARG A 232 8.43 16.40 -1.59
CA ARG A 232 9.88 16.13 -1.55
C ARG A 232 10.27 14.89 -2.35
N ASN A 233 9.50 13.80 -2.22
CA ASN A 233 9.75 12.58 -2.98
C ASN A 233 9.50 12.81 -4.49
N GLU A 234 8.47 13.57 -4.87
CA GLU A 234 8.24 13.97 -6.26
C GLU A 234 9.38 14.81 -6.83
N GLU A 235 9.85 15.82 -6.08
CA GLU A 235 10.96 16.68 -6.47
C GLU A 235 12.24 15.89 -6.72
N TRP A 236 12.61 15.03 -5.77
CA TRP A 236 13.79 14.17 -5.90
C TRP A 236 13.70 13.26 -7.14
N VAL A 237 12.53 12.66 -7.42
CA VAL A 237 12.33 11.85 -8.63
C VAL A 237 12.46 12.70 -9.90
N ASN A 238 11.87 13.90 -9.91
CA ASN A 238 11.94 14.84 -11.03
C ASN A 238 13.37 15.26 -11.34
N GLU A 239 14.14 15.63 -10.31
CA GLU A 239 15.55 16.01 -10.44
C GLU A 239 16.40 14.85 -10.95
N SER A 240 16.22 13.67 -10.36
CA SER A 240 16.97 12.48 -10.73
C SER A 240 16.69 12.04 -12.17
N ILE A 241 15.44 12.10 -12.63
CA ILE A 241 15.10 11.84 -14.04
C ILE A 241 15.65 12.94 -14.94
N THR A 242 15.52 14.21 -14.55
CA THR A 242 16.07 15.34 -15.31
C THR A 242 17.56 15.15 -15.57
N GLN A 243 18.33 14.77 -14.55
CA GLN A 243 19.76 14.52 -14.68
C GLN A 243 20.05 13.39 -15.68
N ILE A 244 19.29 12.29 -15.63
CA ILE A 244 19.40 11.20 -16.60
C ILE A 244 19.09 11.67 -18.02
N LEU A 245 18.10 12.54 -18.19
CA LEU A 245 17.76 13.08 -19.51
C LEU A 245 18.89 13.92 -20.10
N LYS A 246 19.57 14.72 -19.27
CA LYS A 246 20.76 15.48 -19.66
C LYS A 246 21.92 14.56 -20.02
N GLU A 247 22.27 13.64 -19.13
CA GLU A 247 23.45 12.77 -19.28
C GLU A 247 23.29 11.74 -20.41
N LYS A 248 22.14 11.06 -20.49
CA LYS A 248 21.94 9.93 -21.40
C LYS A 248 21.44 10.35 -22.77
N TYR A 249 20.65 11.42 -22.85
CA TYR A 249 19.98 11.83 -24.08
C TYR A 249 20.40 13.22 -24.57
N GLY A 250 21.30 13.92 -23.86
CA GLY A 250 21.77 15.26 -24.24
C GLY A 250 20.69 16.35 -24.15
N LEU A 251 19.63 16.12 -23.37
CA LEU A 251 18.49 17.04 -23.24
C LEU A 251 18.74 18.10 -22.16
N ASN A 252 19.71 18.98 -22.39
CA ASN A 252 20.22 19.96 -21.41
C ASN A 252 19.15 20.95 -20.89
N ASP A 253 18.19 21.30 -21.74
CA ASP A 253 17.14 22.30 -21.43
C ASP A 253 15.84 21.67 -20.91
N VAL A 254 15.80 20.34 -20.73
CA VAL A 254 14.60 19.65 -20.22
C VAL A 254 14.60 19.69 -18.70
N LYS A 255 13.44 20.03 -18.12
CA LYS A 255 13.09 19.78 -16.73
C LYS A 255 11.96 18.76 -16.70
N TYR A 256 12.22 17.57 -16.17
CA TYR A 256 11.20 16.54 -16.05
C TYR A 256 10.15 16.96 -15.01
N ASN A 257 8.88 16.74 -15.32
CA ASN A 257 7.76 16.94 -14.42
C ASN A 257 6.88 15.69 -14.44
N LEU A 258 6.82 14.99 -13.31
CA LEU A 258 6.05 13.77 -13.14
C LEU A 258 4.56 13.98 -13.43
N LEU A 259 3.97 15.07 -12.93
CA LEU A 259 2.53 15.34 -13.06
C LEU A 259 2.11 15.62 -14.50
N GLU A 260 3.00 16.20 -15.30
CA GLU A 260 2.81 16.38 -16.75
C GLU A 260 3.10 15.07 -17.50
N SER A 261 4.18 14.38 -17.16
CA SER A 261 4.64 13.18 -17.89
C SER A 261 3.64 12.02 -17.78
N GLN A 262 2.87 11.95 -16.69
CA GLN A 262 1.83 10.93 -16.52
C GLN A 262 0.57 11.14 -17.37
N ARG A 263 0.46 12.26 -18.09
CA ARG A 263 -0.74 12.63 -18.85
C ARG A 263 -0.83 11.93 -20.19
N VAL A 264 0.31 11.68 -20.84
CA VAL A 264 0.40 10.97 -22.13
C VAL A 264 1.41 9.85 -21.99
N LEU A 265 0.90 8.62 -21.97
CA LEU A 265 1.68 7.41 -21.81
C LEU A 265 1.54 6.51 -23.04
N PHE A 266 2.54 5.67 -23.27
CA PHE A 266 2.64 4.74 -24.37
C PHE A 266 2.60 3.32 -23.83
N PHE A 267 1.78 2.48 -24.44
CA PHE A 267 1.72 1.07 -24.09
C PHE A 267 3.09 0.40 -24.27
N ASP A 268 3.51 -0.42 -23.29
CA ASP A 268 4.75 -1.22 -23.35
C ASP A 268 4.40 -2.71 -23.37
N ASP A 269 3.84 -3.22 -22.28
CA ASP A 269 3.46 -4.63 -22.15
C ASP A 269 2.23 -4.84 -21.26
N VAL A 270 1.71 -6.07 -21.28
CA VAL A 270 0.77 -6.52 -20.24
C VAL A 270 1.49 -7.39 -19.22
N LYS A 271 1.33 -7.05 -17.94
CA LYS A 271 1.90 -7.81 -16.86
C LYS A 271 1.07 -9.06 -16.58
N LEU A 272 1.69 -10.24 -16.68
CA LEU A 272 1.05 -11.54 -16.43
C LEU A 272 0.94 -11.90 -14.95
N THR A 273 1.61 -11.15 -14.08
CA THR A 273 1.74 -11.44 -12.66
C THR A 273 0.97 -10.44 -11.80
N GLY A 274 0.62 -10.86 -10.58
CA GLY A 274 -0.07 -10.01 -9.60
C GLY A 274 -1.60 -10.06 -9.68
N THR A 275 -2.24 -9.58 -8.62
CA THR A 275 -3.61 -9.92 -8.24
C THR A 275 -4.70 -8.98 -8.78
N SER A 276 -4.29 -7.90 -9.44
CA SER A 276 -5.11 -6.92 -10.15
C SER A 276 -4.68 -6.85 -11.63
N PRO A 277 -5.59 -6.49 -12.56
CA PRO A 277 -5.20 -6.20 -13.94
C PRO A 277 -4.25 -5.01 -13.96
N LYS A 278 -3.16 -5.14 -14.74
CA LYS A 278 -2.18 -4.07 -14.90
C LYS A 278 -1.36 -4.21 -16.18
N ILE A 279 -0.93 -3.06 -16.68
CA ILE A 279 -0.09 -2.92 -17.86
C ILE A 279 1.15 -2.10 -17.50
N ASN A 280 2.26 -2.36 -18.18
CA ASN A 280 3.41 -1.46 -18.14
C ASN A 280 3.25 -0.45 -19.28
N LEU A 281 3.66 0.77 -18.97
CA LEU A 281 3.58 1.94 -19.82
C LEU A 281 4.94 2.65 -19.82
N ARG A 282 5.12 3.56 -20.78
CA ARG A 282 6.25 4.47 -20.84
C ARG A 282 5.77 5.88 -21.08
N ASP A 283 6.45 6.89 -20.57
CA ASP A 283 6.19 8.27 -20.99
C ASP A 283 7.00 8.65 -22.25
N ALA A 284 6.88 9.91 -22.65
CA ALA A 284 7.56 10.48 -23.80
C ALA A 284 9.09 10.56 -23.67
N PHE A 285 9.64 10.21 -22.51
CA PHE A 285 11.06 10.13 -22.22
C PHE A 285 11.53 8.70 -21.94
N ASN A 286 10.68 7.72 -22.23
CA ASN A 286 10.95 6.30 -22.03
C ASN A 286 11.11 5.90 -20.54
N ILE A 287 10.60 6.71 -19.60
CA ILE A 287 10.53 6.35 -18.18
C ILE A 287 9.37 5.37 -17.98
N LYS A 288 9.57 4.35 -17.16
CA LYS A 288 8.58 3.28 -16.96
C LYS A 288 7.49 3.73 -15.99
N TRP A 289 6.27 3.34 -16.33
CA TRP A 289 5.07 3.53 -15.54
C TRP A 289 4.30 2.22 -15.48
N LYS A 290 3.44 2.08 -14.48
CA LYS A 290 2.54 0.95 -14.32
C LYS A 290 1.13 1.47 -14.10
N MET A 291 0.18 0.97 -14.88
CA MET A 291 -1.23 1.28 -14.70
C MET A 291 -1.96 0.09 -14.10
N LYS A 292 -2.72 0.31 -13.02
CA LYS A 292 -3.54 -0.70 -12.32
C LYS A 292 -5.02 -0.29 -12.30
N TRP A 293 -5.92 -1.27 -12.23
CA TRP A 293 -7.36 -1.03 -12.04
C TRP A 293 -7.94 -1.79 -10.84
N MET A 294 -9.22 -1.54 -10.54
CA MET A 294 -10.05 -2.16 -9.48
C MET A 294 -9.90 -1.56 -8.08
N ASP A 295 -9.91 -2.42 -7.06
CA ASP A 295 -10.10 -2.03 -5.67
C ASP A 295 -8.87 -1.31 -5.09
N GLU A 296 -7.68 -1.59 -5.62
CA GLU A 296 -6.40 -0.98 -5.21
C GLU A 296 -6.30 0.51 -5.53
N ILE A 297 -7.04 1.02 -6.51
CA ILE A 297 -6.78 2.34 -7.13
C ILE A 297 -6.60 3.44 -6.08
N HIS A 298 -7.54 3.54 -5.15
CA HIS A 298 -7.55 4.63 -4.19
C HIS A 298 -6.89 4.25 -2.86
N ALA A 299 -6.87 2.96 -2.52
CA ALA A 299 -6.31 2.51 -1.25
C ALA A 299 -4.82 2.84 -1.16
N ALA A 300 -4.10 2.57 -2.24
CA ALA A 300 -2.67 2.79 -2.33
C ALA A 300 -2.33 4.30 -2.30
N THR A 301 -3.05 5.11 -3.09
CA THR A 301 -2.94 6.58 -3.10
C THR A 301 -3.09 7.20 -1.70
N ILE A 302 -4.07 6.74 -0.91
CA ILE A 302 -4.29 7.22 0.46
C ILE A 302 -3.21 6.68 1.41
N ALA A 303 -2.97 5.37 1.39
CA ALA A 303 -2.13 4.72 2.38
C ALA A 303 -0.66 5.14 2.27
N ASN A 304 -0.12 5.32 1.06
CA ASN A 304 1.27 5.79 0.87
C ASN A 304 1.43 7.23 1.40
N ARG A 305 0.45 8.10 1.15
CA ARG A 305 0.44 9.48 1.70
C ARG A 305 0.33 9.50 3.22
N LEU A 306 -0.52 8.67 3.80
CA LEU A 306 -0.60 8.52 5.26
C LEU A 306 0.72 8.02 5.83
N TYR A 307 1.38 7.08 5.16
CA TYR A 307 2.67 6.55 5.58
C TYR A 307 3.77 7.63 5.59
N LEU A 308 3.85 8.45 4.54
CA LEU A 308 4.73 9.62 4.53
C LEU A 308 4.36 10.64 5.61
N LYS A 309 3.06 10.90 5.87
CA LYS A 309 2.64 11.80 6.96
C LYS A 309 3.05 11.32 8.35
N LEU A 310 3.34 10.03 8.53
CA LEU A 310 3.92 9.49 9.77
C LEU A 310 5.44 9.69 9.86
N GLY A 311 6.07 10.23 8.82
CA GLY A 311 7.51 10.47 8.72
C GLY A 311 8.27 9.39 7.97
N ALA A 312 7.61 8.50 7.21
CA ALA A 312 8.33 7.54 6.39
C ALA A 312 9.24 8.26 5.38
N LYS A 313 10.42 7.71 5.11
CA LYS A 313 11.40 8.36 4.22
C LYS A 313 10.96 8.32 2.75
N PHE A 314 10.49 7.16 2.29
CA PHE A 314 10.16 6.90 0.89
C PHE A 314 8.86 6.09 0.77
N VAL A 315 8.18 6.26 -0.36
CA VAL A 315 7.08 5.40 -0.85
C VAL A 315 7.09 5.34 -2.37
N ASP A 316 6.54 4.26 -2.92
CA ASP A 316 6.13 4.25 -4.31
C ASP A 316 5.12 5.38 -4.59
N LEU A 317 5.46 6.22 -5.56
CA LEU A 317 4.65 7.35 -5.96
C LEU A 317 3.47 6.88 -6.82
N GLU A 318 2.33 6.71 -6.17
CA GLU A 318 1.09 6.23 -6.75
C GLU A 318 -0.02 7.31 -6.83
N TYR A 319 -0.61 7.44 -8.02
CA TYR A 319 -1.58 8.47 -8.40
C TYR A 319 -2.86 7.84 -8.92
N ALA A 320 -4.00 8.11 -8.27
CA ALA A 320 -5.27 7.91 -8.94
C ALA A 320 -5.35 8.87 -10.15
N THR A 321 -5.91 8.42 -11.26
CA THR A 321 -6.08 9.26 -12.45
C THR A 321 -7.36 10.08 -12.36
N LYS A 322 -7.30 11.30 -12.90
CA LYS A 322 -8.48 12.15 -13.10
C LYS A 322 -9.34 11.58 -14.23
N PHE A 323 -10.58 12.05 -14.28
CA PHE A 323 -11.59 11.64 -15.26
C PHE A 323 -11.60 12.55 -16.50
N ALA A 324 -11.94 11.97 -17.66
CA ALA A 324 -12.20 12.66 -18.94
C ALA A 324 -10.99 13.44 -19.50
N GLU A 325 -11.17 14.71 -19.92
CA GLU A 325 -10.13 15.54 -20.55
C GLU A 325 -8.93 15.79 -19.63
N ASP A 326 -9.18 15.68 -18.32
CA ASP A 326 -8.14 15.72 -17.31
C ASP A 326 -7.47 14.36 -17.07
N GLY A 327 -7.86 13.30 -17.75
CA GLY A 327 -7.34 11.95 -17.51
C GLY A 327 -5.99 11.68 -18.17
N THR A 328 -5.47 10.49 -17.92
CA THR A 328 -4.32 9.95 -18.62
C THR A 328 -4.76 9.36 -19.95
N VAL A 329 -4.06 9.76 -21.02
CA VAL A 329 -4.18 9.18 -22.36
C VAL A 329 -3.12 8.10 -22.51
N VAL A 330 -3.54 6.90 -22.91
CA VAL A 330 -2.65 5.80 -23.27
C VAL A 330 -2.68 5.58 -24.78
N ILE A 331 -1.51 5.69 -25.42
CA ILE A 331 -1.32 5.47 -26.85
C ILE A 331 -0.92 4.02 -27.08
N LEU A 332 -1.74 3.31 -27.87
CA LEU A 332 -1.59 1.89 -28.18
C LEU A 332 -0.56 1.67 -29.31
N ASN A 333 -0.15 0.42 -29.51
CA ASN A 333 0.95 0.10 -30.43
C ASN A 333 0.63 0.47 -31.88
N ASP A 334 1.68 0.75 -32.65
CA ASP A 334 1.57 1.16 -34.04
C ASP A 334 1.08 -0.03 -34.90
N PRO A 335 -0.05 0.09 -35.62
CA PRO A 335 -0.56 -0.98 -36.47
C PRO A 335 0.37 -1.35 -37.63
N ASN A 336 1.29 -0.46 -38.01
CA ASN A 336 2.24 -0.70 -39.10
C ASN A 336 3.57 -1.31 -38.62
N LYS A 337 3.78 -1.38 -37.30
CA LYS A 337 5.00 -1.95 -36.74
C LYS A 337 4.81 -3.44 -36.49
N ILE A 338 5.76 -4.25 -36.97
CA ILE A 338 5.80 -5.68 -36.67
C ILE A 338 5.87 -5.83 -35.14
N PRO A 339 4.96 -6.59 -34.51
CA PRO A 339 5.00 -6.85 -33.07
C PRO A 339 6.35 -7.45 -32.67
N ASP A 340 6.85 -7.08 -31.49
CA ASP A 340 7.98 -7.81 -30.91
C ASP A 340 7.59 -9.29 -30.76
N PRO A 341 8.34 -10.24 -31.35
CA PRO A 341 8.06 -11.67 -31.21
C PRO A 341 8.00 -12.16 -29.76
N LYS A 342 8.61 -11.43 -28.82
CA LYS A 342 8.57 -11.71 -27.38
C LYS A 342 7.38 -11.07 -26.66
N ALA A 343 6.68 -10.11 -27.28
CA ALA A 343 5.53 -9.48 -26.68
C ALA A 343 4.37 -10.48 -26.59
N ILE A 344 3.93 -10.75 -25.36
CA ILE A 344 2.78 -11.63 -25.11
C ILE A 344 1.49 -11.07 -25.72
N CYS A 345 1.42 -9.74 -25.83
CA CYS A 345 0.32 -9.02 -26.43
C CYS A 345 0.84 -7.74 -27.10
N ASN A 346 0.24 -7.38 -28.25
CA ASN A 346 0.48 -6.15 -28.97
C ASN A 346 -0.86 -5.46 -29.29
N PRO A 347 -1.46 -4.70 -28.34
CA PRO A 347 -2.76 -4.11 -28.55
C PRO A 347 -2.62 -2.90 -29.47
N ILE A 348 -3.29 -2.97 -30.62
CA ILE A 348 -3.39 -1.87 -31.59
C ILE A 348 -4.75 -1.16 -31.49
N THR A 349 -5.74 -1.82 -30.88
CA THR A 349 -7.06 -1.25 -30.58
C THR A 349 -7.44 -1.36 -29.10
N ALA A 350 -8.42 -0.55 -28.67
CA ALA A 350 -8.98 -0.65 -27.33
C ALA A 350 -9.53 -2.05 -27.01
N ASP A 351 -10.13 -2.72 -28.00
CA ASP A 351 -10.64 -4.08 -27.83
C ASP A 351 -9.52 -5.11 -27.73
N ASP A 352 -8.41 -4.91 -28.44
CA ASP A 352 -7.22 -5.75 -28.28
C ASP A 352 -6.64 -5.58 -26.88
N LEU A 353 -6.58 -4.35 -26.37
CA LEU A 353 -6.15 -4.10 -25.00
C LEU A 353 -7.04 -4.84 -23.99
N VAL A 354 -8.37 -4.75 -24.14
CA VAL A 354 -9.32 -5.49 -23.29
C VAL A 354 -9.06 -7.00 -23.38
N LYS A 355 -8.95 -7.56 -24.59
CA LYS A 355 -8.70 -8.99 -24.81
C LYS A 355 -7.38 -9.43 -24.18
N CYS A 356 -6.34 -8.62 -24.33
CA CYS A 356 -5.04 -8.90 -23.75
C CYS A 356 -5.08 -8.90 -22.24
N VAL A 357 -5.58 -7.84 -21.61
CA VAL A 357 -5.70 -7.80 -20.14
C VAL A 357 -6.62 -8.91 -19.62
N TYR A 358 -7.64 -9.30 -20.39
CA TYR A 358 -8.51 -10.42 -20.06
C TYR A 358 -7.81 -11.79 -20.19
N SER A 359 -6.87 -11.94 -21.14
CA SER A 359 -6.17 -13.19 -21.41
C SER A 359 -4.99 -13.45 -20.47
N THR A 360 -4.48 -12.42 -19.76
CA THR A 360 -3.25 -12.51 -18.98
C THR A 360 -3.30 -13.35 -17.69
N ARG A 361 -4.32 -14.21 -17.47
CA ARG A 361 -4.29 -15.14 -16.33
C ARG A 361 -5.06 -16.47 -16.43
N ARG A 362 -4.36 -17.53 -16.00
CA ARG A 362 -4.86 -18.84 -15.57
C ARG A 362 -5.72 -18.70 -14.30
N GLY A 363 -7.04 -18.78 -14.43
CA GLY A 363 -7.87 -19.52 -13.47
C GLY A 363 -8.60 -18.82 -12.32
N VAL A 364 -8.49 -17.50 -12.06
CA VAL A 364 -9.27 -16.91 -10.94
C VAL A 364 -10.02 -15.62 -11.29
N ASN A 365 -9.40 -14.57 -11.86
CA ASN A 365 -10.14 -13.31 -12.08
C ASN A 365 -9.94 -12.78 -13.49
N LYS A 366 -10.75 -13.27 -14.45
CA LYS A 366 -10.80 -12.76 -15.82
C LYS A 366 -11.36 -11.33 -15.84
N SER A 367 -10.50 -10.38 -15.55
CA SER A 367 -10.85 -9.01 -15.24
C SER A 367 -11.16 -8.22 -16.51
N ASN A 368 -12.44 -7.92 -16.78
CA ASN A 368 -12.80 -7.11 -17.93
C ASN A 368 -12.63 -5.61 -17.62
N ILE A 369 -11.59 -5.00 -18.21
CA ILE A 369 -11.32 -3.56 -18.05
C ILE A 369 -12.20 -2.67 -18.93
N ARG A 370 -13.07 -3.21 -19.80
CA ARG A 370 -13.95 -2.42 -20.69
C ARG A 370 -14.78 -1.40 -19.92
N SER A 371 -15.25 -1.75 -18.72
CA SER A 371 -16.03 -0.81 -17.89
C SER A 371 -15.20 0.35 -17.34
N PHE A 372 -13.88 0.27 -17.38
CA PHE A 372 -12.94 1.31 -16.97
C PHE A 372 -12.53 2.21 -18.14
N ILE A 373 -12.74 1.81 -19.40
CA ILE A 373 -12.48 2.67 -20.55
C ILE A 373 -13.54 3.78 -20.58
N HIS A 374 -13.09 5.02 -20.69
CA HIS A 374 -13.96 6.18 -20.87
C HIS A 374 -14.17 6.44 -22.36
N GLU A 375 -13.08 6.64 -23.10
CA GLU A 375 -13.07 6.93 -24.53
C GLU A 375 -11.90 6.20 -25.21
N SER A 376 -12.05 5.94 -26.50
CA SER A 376 -10.96 5.50 -27.37
C SER A 376 -11.19 6.00 -28.78
N GLY A 377 -10.13 6.29 -29.51
CA GLY A 377 -10.21 6.76 -30.89
C GLY A 377 -8.90 6.65 -31.64
N VAL A 378 -8.87 7.13 -32.87
CA VAL A 378 -7.66 7.23 -33.70
C VAL A 378 -7.10 8.64 -33.60
N ILE A 379 -5.79 8.77 -33.49
CA ILE A 379 -5.10 10.06 -33.54
C ILE A 379 -5.08 10.54 -35.00
N THR A 380 -5.74 11.66 -35.27
CA THR A 380 -5.84 12.29 -36.59
C THR A 380 -5.22 13.69 -36.56
N LYS A 381 -5.04 14.32 -37.73
CA LYS A 381 -4.49 15.68 -37.80
C LYS A 381 -5.38 16.69 -37.07
N GLU A 382 -6.69 16.44 -37.05
CA GLU A 382 -7.70 17.33 -36.50
C GLU A 382 -7.77 17.25 -34.97
N ASN A 383 -7.51 16.07 -34.38
CA ASN A 383 -7.64 15.87 -32.93
C ASN A 383 -6.30 15.83 -32.18
N ILE A 384 -5.16 15.74 -32.87
CA ILE A 384 -3.86 15.51 -32.25
C ILE A 384 -3.49 16.55 -31.19
N GLY A 385 -3.82 17.83 -31.43
CA GLY A 385 -3.57 18.90 -30.46
C GLY A 385 -4.38 18.77 -29.17
N LYS A 386 -5.58 18.17 -29.24
CA LYS A 386 -6.42 17.88 -28.07
C LYS A 386 -5.89 16.66 -27.32
N ILE A 387 -5.64 15.56 -28.03
CA ILE A 387 -5.23 14.28 -27.43
C ILE A 387 -3.82 14.34 -26.83
N LEU A 388 -2.92 15.09 -27.47
CA LEU A 388 -1.52 15.25 -27.08
C LEU A 388 -1.23 16.62 -26.47
N SER A 389 -2.25 17.31 -25.93
CA SER A 389 -2.11 18.65 -25.34
C SER A 389 -1.08 18.72 -24.21
N HIS A 390 -0.85 17.59 -23.53
CA HIS A 390 0.13 17.45 -22.44
C HIS A 390 1.39 16.68 -22.84
N LEU A 391 1.57 16.37 -24.13
CA LEU A 391 2.80 15.74 -24.58
C LEU A 391 3.94 16.76 -24.49
N HIS A 392 5.02 16.39 -23.79
CA HIS A 392 6.16 17.28 -23.60
C HIS A 392 6.79 17.65 -24.96
N PRO A 393 7.14 18.92 -25.22
CA PRO A 393 7.68 19.37 -26.51
C PRO A 393 9.00 18.69 -26.90
N ASN A 394 9.84 18.39 -25.91
CA ASN A 394 11.10 17.67 -26.08
C ASN A 394 10.95 16.13 -26.01
N ALA A 395 9.78 15.60 -26.31
CA ALA A 395 9.56 14.16 -26.44
C ALA A 395 10.59 13.51 -27.38
N LEU A 396 11.02 12.28 -27.04
CA LEU A 396 11.93 11.52 -27.91
C LEU A 396 11.30 11.30 -29.30
N GLU A 397 12.14 11.10 -30.31
CA GLU A 397 11.71 11.09 -31.73
C GLU A 397 10.51 10.18 -32.01
N ASN A 398 10.51 8.97 -31.45
CA ASN A 398 9.44 7.97 -31.62
C ASN A 398 8.10 8.37 -31.00
N TYR A 399 8.09 9.40 -30.16
CA TYR A 399 6.92 9.91 -29.45
C TYR A 399 6.47 11.28 -29.99
N ARG A 400 7.11 11.81 -31.03
CA ARG A 400 6.71 13.08 -31.64
C ARG A 400 5.31 12.96 -32.27
N PRO A 401 4.46 14.01 -32.20
CA PRO A 401 3.08 13.98 -32.70
C PRO A 401 2.91 13.35 -34.10
N GLN A 402 3.80 13.69 -35.04
CA GLN A 402 3.71 13.22 -36.42
C GLN A 402 3.88 11.70 -36.55
N LYS A 403 4.64 11.07 -35.64
CA LYS A 403 4.84 9.61 -35.58
C LYS A 403 3.66 8.88 -34.92
N LEU A 404 2.70 9.63 -34.36
CA LEU A 404 1.57 9.08 -33.62
C LEU A 404 0.26 9.10 -34.43
N LEU A 405 0.24 9.78 -35.58
CA LEU A 405 -0.90 9.77 -36.51
C LEU A 405 -1.28 8.35 -36.92
N GLY A 406 -2.57 8.04 -36.87
CA GLY A 406 -3.12 6.72 -37.19
C GLY A 406 -3.08 5.70 -36.04
N ARG A 407 -2.36 5.98 -34.94
CA ARG A 407 -2.38 5.12 -33.74
C ARG A 407 -3.68 5.31 -32.96
N GLN A 408 -4.11 4.27 -32.24
CA GLN A 408 -5.22 4.41 -31.31
C GLN A 408 -4.78 4.94 -29.96
N TYR A 409 -5.68 5.68 -29.31
CA TYR A 409 -5.56 6.09 -27.92
C TYR A 409 -6.73 5.55 -27.09
N VAL A 410 -6.52 5.45 -25.78
CA VAL A 410 -7.54 5.06 -24.80
C VAL A 410 -7.41 5.96 -23.57
N THR A 411 -8.54 6.39 -23.02
CA THR A 411 -8.64 7.06 -21.71
C THR A 411 -9.46 6.21 -20.75
N PHE A 412 -9.28 6.45 -19.46
CA PHE A 412 -9.91 5.65 -18.40
C PHE A 412 -10.77 6.50 -17.47
N LYS A 413 -11.84 5.89 -16.96
CA LYS A 413 -12.74 6.48 -15.97
C LYS A 413 -12.07 6.55 -14.60
N GLU A 414 -11.35 5.48 -14.25
CA GLU A 414 -10.51 5.35 -13.07
C GLU A 414 -9.34 4.45 -13.42
N SER A 415 -8.15 4.80 -12.96
CA SER A 415 -6.98 3.92 -12.92
C SER A 415 -6.01 4.44 -11.86
N LEU A 416 -5.00 3.65 -11.55
CA LEU A 416 -3.87 4.03 -10.70
C LEU A 416 -2.61 3.98 -11.52
N LEU A 417 -1.80 5.02 -11.44
CA LEU A 417 -0.47 5.10 -12.02
C LEU A 417 0.58 5.00 -10.92
N GLU A 418 1.60 4.20 -11.18
CA GLU A 418 2.79 4.07 -10.34
C GLU A 418 4.01 4.31 -11.24
N ILE A 419 4.86 5.26 -10.88
CA ILE A 419 6.12 5.49 -11.60
C ILE A 419 7.17 4.46 -11.16
N ASN A 420 7.97 3.96 -12.09
CA ASN A 420 9.13 3.11 -11.80
C ASN A 420 10.40 3.78 -12.33
N PRO A 421 10.97 4.72 -11.57
CA PRO A 421 12.06 5.53 -12.05
C PRO A 421 13.38 4.72 -12.10
N PRO A 422 14.23 4.95 -13.11
CA PRO A 422 15.40 4.11 -13.38
C PRO A 422 16.54 4.22 -12.35
N HIS A 423 16.51 5.21 -11.45
CA HIS A 423 17.55 5.44 -10.44
C HIS A 423 17.22 4.82 -9.07
N ILE A 424 16.03 4.24 -8.93
CA ILE A 424 15.65 3.42 -7.77
C ILE A 424 16.05 1.99 -8.07
N GLU A 425 16.88 1.43 -7.19
CA GLU A 425 17.21 0.02 -7.23
C GLU A 425 16.43 -0.72 -6.14
N ASP A 426 15.48 -1.57 -6.54
CA ASP A 426 14.80 -2.53 -5.66
C ASP A 426 15.77 -3.64 -5.28
N ILE A 427 16.03 -3.75 -3.98
CA ILE A 427 17.01 -4.64 -3.38
C ILE A 427 16.39 -5.97 -2.98
N GLY A 428 15.07 -6.02 -2.81
CA GLY A 428 14.37 -7.17 -2.25
C GLY A 428 13.49 -6.82 -1.03
N PRO A 429 12.91 -7.86 -0.40
CA PRO A 429 11.95 -7.72 0.69
C PRO A 429 12.58 -7.24 2.00
N ILE A 430 11.81 -6.58 2.87
CA ILE A 430 12.28 -6.31 4.25
C ILE A 430 12.21 -7.61 5.06
N ALA A 431 13.28 -7.95 5.76
CA ALA A 431 13.33 -9.11 6.67
C ALA A 431 12.70 -8.79 8.03
N GLU A 432 11.37 -8.73 8.10
CA GLU A 432 10.63 -8.25 9.28
C GLU A 432 10.49 -9.24 10.43
N SER A 433 10.91 -10.48 10.21
CA SER A 433 10.85 -11.56 11.21
C SER A 433 12.22 -11.99 11.73
N ASN A 434 13.28 -11.21 11.48
CA ASN A 434 14.61 -11.45 12.03
C ASN A 434 14.79 -10.75 13.39
N ALA A 435 15.86 -11.10 14.11
CA ALA A 435 16.16 -10.55 15.43
C ALA A 435 16.35 -9.01 15.43
N PHE A 436 16.80 -8.43 14.33
CA PHE A 436 16.96 -6.98 14.21
C PHE A 436 15.59 -6.29 14.14
N ALA A 437 14.70 -6.78 13.28
CA ALA A 437 13.38 -6.21 13.09
C ALA A 437 12.53 -6.30 14.36
N THR A 438 12.71 -7.35 15.17
CA THR A 438 12.07 -7.49 16.49
C THR A 438 12.59 -6.52 17.54
N GLU A 439 13.71 -5.86 17.28
CA GLU A 439 14.35 -4.87 18.15
C GLU A 439 14.23 -3.44 17.59
N ASP A 440 13.56 -3.27 16.44
CA ASP A 440 13.38 -2.00 15.74
C ASP A 440 12.02 -1.39 16.04
N ARG A 441 11.99 -0.27 16.77
CA ARG A 441 10.73 0.43 17.13
C ARG A 441 9.91 0.83 15.91
N GLY A 442 10.56 1.27 14.84
CA GLY A 442 9.89 1.67 13.61
C GLY A 442 9.06 0.52 13.06
N LEU A 443 9.67 -0.65 12.87
CA LEU A 443 9.00 -1.85 12.35
C LEU A 443 7.95 -2.43 13.31
N ARG A 444 8.22 -2.41 14.62
CA ARG A 444 7.26 -2.83 15.67
C ARG A 444 6.03 -1.93 15.71
N GLY A 445 6.21 -0.62 15.56
CA GLY A 445 5.14 0.37 15.53
C GLY A 445 4.22 0.24 14.31
N LEU A 446 4.68 -0.38 13.22
CA LEU A 446 3.88 -0.60 12.01
C LEU A 446 2.66 -1.50 12.25
N LEU A 447 2.64 -2.28 13.34
CA LEU A 447 1.44 -2.96 13.81
C LEU A 447 0.26 -1.99 13.93
N LEU A 448 0.47 -0.87 14.63
CA LEU A 448 -0.59 0.09 14.90
C LEU A 448 -1.03 0.83 13.64
N PHE A 449 -0.09 1.25 12.79
CA PHE A 449 -0.38 1.89 11.52
C PHE A 449 -1.19 0.98 10.59
N ASN A 450 -0.71 -0.24 10.33
CA ASN A 450 -1.39 -1.19 9.45
C ASN A 450 -2.75 -1.58 10.02
N SER A 451 -2.87 -1.68 11.35
CA SER A 451 -4.17 -1.85 11.97
C SER A 451 -5.05 -0.63 11.74
N TRP A 452 -4.58 0.62 11.94
CA TRP A 452 -5.37 1.84 11.72
C TRP A 452 -5.95 1.93 10.31
N ILE A 453 -5.16 1.62 9.27
CA ILE A 453 -5.64 1.60 7.89
C ILE A 453 -6.28 0.27 7.48
N ASN A 454 -6.31 -0.74 8.36
CA ASN A 454 -6.77 -2.11 8.08
C ASN A 454 -6.10 -2.74 6.84
N ASN A 455 -4.77 -2.66 6.76
CA ASN A 455 -3.99 -3.37 5.76
C ASN A 455 -3.87 -4.85 6.14
N ASN A 456 -4.47 -5.72 5.34
CA ASN A 456 -4.43 -7.16 5.57
C ASN A 456 -3.29 -7.88 4.84
N ASP A 457 -2.60 -7.21 3.91
CA ASP A 457 -1.56 -7.80 3.07
C ASP A 457 -0.17 -7.26 3.44
N VAL A 458 0.37 -7.77 4.53
CA VAL A 458 1.61 -7.28 5.19
C VAL A 458 2.70 -8.34 5.20
N ARG A 459 2.74 -9.12 4.13
CA ARG A 459 3.82 -10.09 3.89
C ARG A 459 5.16 -9.37 3.77
N GLU A 460 6.25 -10.04 4.11
CA GLU A 460 7.61 -9.47 4.00
C GLU A 460 7.94 -8.99 2.58
N ASN A 461 7.40 -9.65 1.55
CA ASN A 461 7.53 -9.22 0.16
C ASN A 461 6.77 -7.94 -0.22
N ASN A 462 5.88 -7.48 0.66
CA ASN A 462 5.24 -6.17 0.58
C ASN A 462 6.00 -5.12 1.42
N GLY A 463 7.01 -5.52 2.20
CA GLY A 463 8.09 -4.62 2.59
C GLY A 463 9.12 -4.56 1.46
N LYS A 464 9.65 -3.39 1.15
CA LYS A 464 10.68 -3.21 0.12
C LYS A 464 11.89 -2.48 0.66
N THR A 465 13.04 -2.83 0.14
CA THR A 465 14.31 -2.16 0.42
C THR A 465 14.83 -1.55 -0.87
N TYR A 466 15.43 -0.36 -0.77
CA TYR A 466 15.90 0.39 -1.94
C TYR A 466 17.27 1.02 -1.72
N LEU A 467 18.05 1.10 -2.80
CA LEU A 467 19.17 2.04 -2.90
C LEU A 467 18.69 3.24 -3.69
N LEU A 468 18.59 4.40 -3.01
CA LEU A 468 18.15 5.65 -3.59
C LEU A 468 19.38 6.54 -3.83
N ASN A 469 19.71 6.81 -5.10
CA ASN A 469 20.86 7.65 -5.43
C ASN A 469 20.55 9.12 -5.18
N ASN A 470 21.47 9.86 -4.55
CA ASN A 470 21.34 11.28 -4.25
C ASN A 470 20.08 11.61 -3.43
N PHE A 471 19.61 10.68 -2.60
CA PHE A 471 18.43 10.89 -1.77
C PHE A 471 18.79 11.79 -0.58
N PRO A 472 18.00 12.85 -0.31
CA PRO A 472 18.38 13.86 0.68
C PRO A 472 18.24 13.35 2.12
N ASP A 473 19.19 13.73 2.97
CA ASP A 473 19.24 13.38 4.40
C ASP A 473 18.34 14.27 5.29
N GLU A 474 18.45 14.11 6.62
CA GLU A 474 17.79 14.99 7.59
C GLU A 474 18.37 16.41 7.65
N SER A 475 19.50 16.69 7.00
CA SER A 475 19.97 18.07 6.80
C SER A 475 19.43 18.69 5.50
N GLY A 476 18.63 17.95 4.73
CA GLY A 476 18.13 18.38 3.42
C GLY A 476 19.19 18.32 2.32
N ASN A 477 20.41 17.84 2.62
CA ASN A 477 21.48 17.75 1.64
C ASN A 477 21.36 16.44 0.86
N ALA A 478 21.47 16.53 -0.47
CA ALA A 478 21.59 15.33 -1.30
C ALA A 478 22.85 14.56 -0.89
N ILE A 479 22.69 13.32 -0.40
CA ILE A 479 23.83 12.48 -0.06
C ILE A 479 24.49 12.02 -1.36
N GLN A 480 25.74 12.39 -1.59
CA GLN A 480 26.47 11.87 -2.75
C GLN A 480 26.61 10.34 -2.62
N GLY A 481 25.96 9.60 -3.52
CA GLY A 481 25.95 8.14 -3.54
C GLY A 481 24.56 7.54 -3.24
N ALA A 482 24.55 6.27 -2.83
CA ALA A 482 23.33 5.51 -2.57
C ALA A 482 22.93 5.54 -1.09
N THR A 483 21.66 5.86 -0.82
CA THR A 483 21.03 5.80 0.50
C THR A 483 20.18 4.53 0.60
N PHE A 484 20.44 3.70 1.61
CA PHE A 484 19.61 2.53 1.90
C PHE A 484 18.32 2.93 2.64
N VAL A 485 17.17 2.62 2.06
CA VAL A 485 15.85 2.95 2.60
C VAL A 485 14.94 1.72 2.62
N GLU A 486 14.07 1.64 3.62
CA GLU A 486 13.06 0.60 3.75
C GLU A 486 11.65 1.19 3.69
N GLU A 487 10.77 0.57 2.90
CA GLU A 487 9.41 1.03 2.61
C GLU A 487 8.38 -0.06 2.93
N ARG A 488 7.19 0.36 3.38
CA ARG A 488 5.97 -0.44 3.25
C ARG A 488 5.31 -0.22 1.89
N HIS A 489 5.51 -1.18 0.99
CA HIS A 489 4.97 -1.21 -0.36
C HIS A 489 3.64 -1.99 -0.43
N ASP A 490 2.95 -1.92 -1.58
CA ASP A 490 1.70 -2.62 -1.92
C ASP A 490 0.56 -2.39 -0.91
N LEU A 491 0.44 -1.15 -0.41
CA LEU A 491 -0.62 -0.74 0.52
C LEU A 491 -2.02 -0.67 -0.13
N GLY A 492 -2.15 -1.09 -1.40
CA GLY A 492 -3.40 -1.17 -2.16
C GLY A 492 -4.46 -2.11 -1.57
N LYS A 493 -4.11 -2.90 -0.54
CA LYS A 493 -5.03 -3.75 0.24
C LYS A 493 -5.53 -3.20 1.55
N SER A 494 -5.45 -1.88 1.70
CA SER A 494 -5.90 -1.17 2.89
C SER A 494 -7.33 -0.62 2.78
N LEU A 495 -7.79 -0.03 3.87
CA LEU A 495 -8.97 0.83 4.02
C LEU A 495 -10.31 0.13 3.79
N ALA A 496 -10.39 -1.16 4.13
CA ALA A 496 -11.64 -1.90 4.08
C ALA A 496 -11.62 -3.13 4.98
N GLY A 497 -11.54 -4.34 4.40
CA GLY A 497 -11.56 -5.63 5.09
C GLY A 497 -11.17 -6.72 4.10
N VAL A 498 -11.04 -7.97 4.54
CA VAL A 498 -10.29 -9.06 3.87
C VAL A 498 -10.43 -9.18 2.34
N PHE A 499 -11.60 -8.90 1.78
CA PHE A 499 -11.93 -9.13 0.38
C PHE A 499 -12.15 -7.85 -0.44
N SER A 500 -11.78 -6.70 0.07
CA SER A 500 -11.98 -5.41 -0.61
C SER A 500 -10.94 -4.42 -0.13
N ALA A 501 -10.69 -3.39 -0.93
CA ALA A 501 -9.87 -2.25 -0.54
C ALA A 501 -10.66 -0.95 -0.75
N ALA A 502 -10.31 0.08 0.03
CA ALA A 502 -10.89 1.42 -0.06
C ALA A 502 -12.44 1.44 0.00
N ASN A 503 -13.02 0.77 1.01
CA ASN A 503 -14.46 0.66 1.24
C ASN A 503 -14.81 1.14 2.66
N PRO A 504 -15.30 2.39 2.83
CA PRO A 504 -15.59 2.95 4.15
C PRO A 504 -16.71 2.19 4.87
N ASN A 505 -17.63 1.54 4.15
CA ASN A 505 -18.69 0.72 4.77
C ASN A 505 -18.16 -0.55 5.42
N ARG A 506 -16.96 -1.01 5.03
CA ARG A 506 -16.29 -2.19 5.58
C ARG A 506 -15.16 -1.86 6.53
N LEU A 507 -14.70 -0.61 6.56
CA LEU A 507 -13.71 -0.14 7.51
C LEU A 507 -14.37 0.02 8.88
N GLN A 508 -14.18 -0.98 9.74
CA GLN A 508 -14.86 -1.07 11.04
C GLN A 508 -14.43 0.06 11.99
N THR A 509 -15.29 0.43 12.93
CA THR A 509 -15.00 1.40 13.99
C THR A 509 -15.40 0.80 15.34
N GLY A 510 -15.03 1.43 16.46
CA GLY A 510 -15.34 0.92 17.81
C GLY A 510 -14.69 -0.45 18.05
N ASN A 511 -15.41 -1.34 18.75
CA ASN A 511 -14.94 -2.68 19.11
C ASN A 511 -14.68 -3.61 17.90
N GLY A 512 -15.20 -3.24 16.72
CA GLY A 512 -14.85 -3.91 15.46
C GLY A 512 -13.43 -3.62 14.98
N TYR A 513 -12.78 -2.58 15.51
CA TYR A 513 -11.41 -2.19 15.17
C TYR A 513 -10.44 -2.53 16.29
N LEU A 514 -10.60 -1.91 17.46
CA LEU A 514 -9.79 -2.13 18.65
C LEU A 514 -10.72 -2.37 19.83
N ARG A 515 -10.28 -3.20 20.77
CA ARG A 515 -10.97 -3.38 22.05
C ARG A 515 -9.95 -3.61 23.15
N ILE A 516 -10.27 -3.17 24.36
CA ILE A 516 -9.55 -3.56 25.56
C ILE A 516 -10.27 -4.77 26.17
N ASP A 517 -9.55 -5.68 26.83
CA ASP A 517 -10.15 -6.76 27.63
C ASP A 517 -10.83 -6.22 28.90
N ASP A 518 -11.61 -7.09 29.57
CA ASP A 518 -12.45 -6.65 30.69
C ASP A 518 -11.63 -6.20 31.91
N ASN A 519 -10.44 -6.78 32.11
CA ASN A 519 -9.48 -6.40 33.15
C ASN A 519 -8.55 -5.24 32.74
N ARG A 520 -8.65 -4.75 31.50
CA ARG A 520 -7.82 -3.65 30.97
C ARG A 520 -6.32 -3.92 30.95
N GLU A 521 -5.94 -5.18 30.83
CA GLU A 521 -4.55 -5.60 30.75
C GLU A 521 -4.05 -5.70 29.31
N HIS A 522 -4.93 -5.81 28.31
CA HIS A 522 -4.52 -5.97 26.92
C HIS A 522 -5.35 -5.14 25.95
N LEU A 523 -4.66 -4.55 24.98
CA LEU A 523 -5.26 -4.00 23.77
C LEU A 523 -5.31 -5.08 22.70
N HIS A 524 -6.52 -5.42 22.25
CA HIS A 524 -6.76 -6.36 21.18
C HIS A 524 -6.98 -5.64 19.85
N PHE A 525 -6.29 -6.13 18.83
CA PHE A 525 -6.47 -5.69 17.46
C PHE A 525 -7.45 -6.62 16.74
N ASN A 526 -8.64 -6.11 16.41
CA ASN A 526 -9.68 -6.88 15.72
C ASN A 526 -9.58 -6.69 14.20
N TYR A 527 -8.45 -7.12 13.64
CA TYR A 527 -8.23 -7.07 12.20
C TYR A 527 -7.64 -8.39 11.70
N PHE A 528 -7.82 -8.65 10.42
CA PHE A 528 -7.38 -9.88 9.80
C PHE A 528 -6.10 -9.63 9.02
N ILE A 529 -5.12 -10.52 9.17
CA ILE A 529 -3.79 -10.37 8.60
C ILE A 529 -3.42 -11.66 7.89
N LEU A 530 -2.95 -11.56 6.64
CA LEU A 530 -2.55 -12.72 5.86
C LEU A 530 -1.23 -13.35 6.36
N HIS A 531 -0.33 -12.51 6.86
CA HIS A 531 1.00 -12.87 7.35
C HIS A 531 1.30 -12.00 8.57
N LEU A 532 1.86 -12.56 9.63
CA LEU A 532 2.20 -11.81 10.83
C LEU A 532 3.72 -11.61 10.89
N PRO A 533 4.23 -10.38 10.65
CA PRO A 533 5.64 -10.09 10.80
C PRO A 533 6.14 -10.39 12.22
N GLY A 534 7.34 -10.96 12.34
CA GLY A 534 7.94 -11.25 13.64
C GLY A 534 8.04 -9.99 14.51
N ALA A 535 8.45 -8.85 13.94
CA ALA A 535 8.50 -7.56 14.65
C ALA A 535 7.20 -7.21 15.41
N TRP A 536 6.04 -7.59 14.88
CA TRP A 536 4.75 -7.25 15.50
C TRP A 536 4.40 -8.10 16.72
N LEU A 537 5.03 -9.28 16.85
CA LEU A 537 4.92 -10.10 18.06
C LEU A 537 5.70 -9.50 19.23
N HIS A 538 6.65 -8.61 18.95
CA HIS A 538 7.50 -7.95 19.94
C HIS A 538 7.06 -6.51 20.23
N THR A 539 5.98 -6.01 19.63
CA THR A 539 5.46 -4.67 19.89
C THR A 539 5.09 -4.49 21.36
N THR A 540 5.66 -3.48 22.01
CA THR A 540 5.37 -3.12 23.41
C THR A 540 4.38 -1.97 23.48
N TYR A 541 3.87 -1.68 24.68
CA TYR A 541 2.97 -0.55 24.90
C TYR A 541 3.63 0.79 24.51
N SER A 542 4.92 0.95 24.81
CA SER A 542 5.71 2.14 24.45
C SER A 542 5.80 2.36 22.94
N ASP A 543 5.90 1.30 22.13
CA ASP A 543 5.89 1.43 20.67
C ASP A 543 4.52 1.86 20.13
N LEU A 544 3.44 1.34 20.74
CA LEU A 544 2.08 1.76 20.41
C LEU A 544 1.85 3.23 20.75
N LEU A 545 2.33 3.69 21.90
CA LEU A 545 2.29 5.10 22.28
C LEU A 545 3.07 5.96 21.27
N TRP A 546 4.29 5.55 20.90
CA TRP A 546 5.13 6.28 19.94
C TRP A 546 4.44 6.41 18.57
N MET A 547 3.95 5.31 17.99
CA MET A 547 3.24 5.36 16.71
C MET A 547 1.88 6.07 16.85
N GLY A 548 1.20 5.89 17.98
CA GLY A 548 -0.05 6.55 18.30
C GLY A 548 0.09 8.07 18.28
N LYS A 549 1.14 8.61 18.92
CA LYS A 549 1.52 10.03 18.91
C LYS A 549 1.75 10.57 17.50
N ARG A 550 2.35 9.79 16.60
CA ARG A 550 2.52 10.17 15.18
C ARG A 550 1.19 10.18 14.43
N ILE A 551 0.34 9.17 14.62
CA ILE A 551 -0.97 9.08 13.97
C ILE A 551 -1.91 10.23 14.41
N ILE A 552 -1.89 10.62 15.69
CA ILE A 552 -2.75 11.71 16.17
C ILE A 552 -2.33 13.10 15.69
N LYS A 553 -1.05 13.29 15.32
CA LYS A 553 -0.56 14.54 14.71
C LYS A 553 -1.16 14.76 13.31
N ILE A 554 -1.68 13.72 12.66
CA ILE A 554 -2.40 13.82 11.39
C ILE A 554 -3.78 14.43 11.65
N THR A 555 -3.96 15.69 11.25
CA THR A 555 -5.19 16.47 11.49
C THR A 555 -6.33 16.09 10.56
N ARG A 556 -7.56 16.57 10.83
CA ARG A 556 -8.66 16.48 9.86
C ARG A 556 -8.30 17.08 8.51
N SER A 557 -7.61 18.22 8.50
CA SER A 557 -7.20 18.91 7.27
C SER A 557 -6.21 18.09 6.46
N ASP A 558 -5.24 17.43 7.12
CA ASP A 558 -4.31 16.52 6.44
C ASP A 558 -5.04 15.37 5.75
N LEU A 559 -5.98 14.74 6.47
CA LEU A 559 -6.78 13.63 5.93
C LEU A 559 -7.65 14.09 4.75
N GLN A 560 -8.26 15.27 4.83
CA GLN A 560 -9.03 15.86 3.74
C GLN A 560 -8.15 16.08 2.50
N ALA A 561 -6.98 16.71 2.68
CA ALA A 561 -6.02 16.94 1.60
C ALA A 561 -5.59 15.62 0.92
N ILE A 562 -5.30 14.58 1.71
CA ILE A 562 -4.96 13.25 1.16
C ILE A 562 -6.13 12.67 0.35
N LEU A 563 -7.36 12.78 0.86
CA LEU A 563 -8.54 12.23 0.21
C LEU A 563 -8.88 12.95 -1.10
N GLU A 564 -8.48 14.21 -1.29
CA GLU A 564 -8.65 14.91 -2.57
C GLU A 564 -7.92 14.22 -3.74
N HIS A 565 -6.79 13.57 -3.48
CA HIS A 565 -6.04 12.83 -4.50
C HIS A 565 -6.75 11.56 -5.00
N THR A 566 -7.88 11.17 -4.40
CA THR A 566 -8.68 10.03 -4.89
C THR A 566 -9.67 10.40 -5.98
N TYR A 567 -10.00 11.69 -6.13
CA TYR A 567 -11.07 12.18 -7.00
C TYR A 567 -12.44 11.53 -6.77
N TRP A 568 -12.66 10.98 -5.57
CA TRP A 568 -13.96 10.49 -5.12
C TRP A 568 -14.98 11.62 -4.98
N PRO A 569 -16.28 11.28 -5.07
CA PRO A 569 -17.32 12.23 -4.70
C PRO A 569 -17.22 12.58 -3.21
N ASP A 570 -17.65 13.79 -2.88
CA ASP A 570 -17.64 14.39 -1.54
C ASP A 570 -18.18 13.45 -0.44
N PHE A 571 -19.34 12.83 -0.64
CA PHE A 571 -19.94 11.93 0.36
C PHE A 571 -19.08 10.71 0.67
N TYR A 572 -18.29 10.23 -0.30
CA TYR A 572 -17.43 9.08 -0.12
C TYR A 572 -16.14 9.47 0.61
N LYS A 573 -15.58 10.64 0.29
CA LYS A 573 -14.47 11.24 1.04
C LYS A 573 -14.87 11.48 2.49
N GLU A 574 -16.05 12.07 2.74
CA GLU A 574 -16.55 12.34 4.09
C GLU A 574 -16.76 11.05 4.90
N ALA A 575 -17.30 9.99 4.27
CA ALA A 575 -17.40 8.68 4.91
C ALA A 575 -16.03 8.12 5.31
N MET A 576 -15.04 8.17 4.42
CA MET A 576 -13.69 7.67 4.71
C MET A 576 -12.99 8.51 5.80
N LEU A 577 -13.10 9.84 5.71
CA LEU A 577 -12.58 10.79 6.70
C LEU A 577 -13.13 10.46 8.09
N TYR A 578 -14.45 10.33 8.21
CA TYR A 578 -15.11 9.95 9.46
C TYR A 578 -14.56 8.65 10.04
N LYS A 579 -14.39 7.60 9.21
CA LYS A 579 -13.87 6.31 9.67
C LYS A 579 -12.43 6.39 10.17
N LEU A 580 -11.55 7.09 9.44
CA LEU A 580 -10.15 7.26 9.83
C LEU A 580 -10.03 8.03 11.14
N LEU A 581 -10.76 9.14 11.27
CA LEU A 581 -10.79 9.94 12.49
C LEU A 581 -11.36 9.16 13.68
N LYS A 582 -12.49 8.46 13.54
CA LYS A 582 -13.05 7.64 14.64
C LYS A 582 -12.11 6.54 15.08
N ARG A 583 -11.36 5.93 14.15
CA ARG A 583 -10.34 4.92 14.49
C ARG A 583 -9.16 5.56 15.22
N ARG A 584 -8.64 6.69 14.74
CA ARG A 584 -7.58 7.48 15.40
C ARG A 584 -7.97 7.84 16.83
N ASN A 585 -9.17 8.38 17.03
CA ASN A 585 -9.64 8.82 18.35
C ASN A 585 -9.84 7.63 19.31
N LEU A 586 -10.40 6.51 18.82
CA LEU A 586 -10.55 5.31 19.65
C LEU A 586 -9.20 4.77 20.12
N MET A 587 -8.23 4.70 19.20
CA MET A 587 -6.86 4.33 19.53
C MET A 587 -6.27 5.28 20.57
N ALA A 588 -6.36 6.60 20.36
CA ALA A 588 -5.83 7.58 21.30
C ALA A 588 -6.46 7.47 22.69
N LYS A 589 -7.77 7.21 22.76
CA LYS A 589 -8.49 6.94 24.01
C LYS A 589 -7.92 5.71 24.73
N TYR A 590 -7.72 4.60 24.02
CA TYR A 590 -7.20 3.37 24.61
C TYR A 590 -5.72 3.45 25.00
N LEU A 591 -4.96 4.33 24.37
CA LEU A 591 -3.57 4.61 24.72
C LEU A 591 -3.42 5.75 25.74
N GLY A 592 -4.51 6.37 26.22
CA GLY A 592 -4.44 7.48 27.17
C GLY A 592 -3.93 8.82 26.60
N ILE A 593 -3.82 8.94 25.27
CA ILE A 593 -3.30 10.12 24.57
C ILE A 593 -4.38 10.97 23.87
N GLU A 594 -5.66 10.76 24.20
CA GLU A 594 -6.79 11.51 23.63
C GLU A 594 -6.69 13.03 23.89
N HIS A 595 -6.04 13.43 24.99
CA HIS A 595 -5.82 14.84 25.33
C HIS A 595 -4.96 15.60 24.31
N LEU A 596 -4.18 14.88 23.49
CA LEU A 596 -3.36 15.44 22.42
C LEU A 596 -4.15 15.70 21.12
N ILE A 597 -5.38 15.20 21.02
CA ILE A 597 -6.27 15.49 19.88
C ILE A 597 -6.96 16.84 20.11
N PRO A 598 -7.08 17.71 19.08
CA PRO A 598 -7.87 18.93 19.16
C PRO A 598 -9.30 18.66 19.64
N ILE A 599 -9.83 19.50 20.52
CA ILE A 599 -11.11 19.24 21.22
C ILE A 599 -12.25 19.03 20.23
N GLU A 600 -12.29 19.84 19.17
CA GLU A 600 -13.26 19.80 18.07
C GLU A 600 -13.19 18.52 17.24
N GLU A 601 -12.08 17.78 17.30
CA GLU A 601 -11.91 16.52 16.60
C GLU A 601 -12.13 15.29 17.50
N ARG A 602 -12.33 15.43 18.82
CA ARG A 602 -12.48 14.28 19.74
C ARG A 602 -13.81 13.55 19.54
N ASP A 603 -14.90 14.29 19.44
CA ASP A 603 -16.22 13.73 19.15
C ASP A 603 -16.77 14.19 17.80
N ILE A 604 -16.57 13.35 16.79
CA ILE A 604 -17.03 13.61 15.44
C ILE A 604 -18.37 12.90 15.23
N PRO A 605 -19.47 13.61 14.95
CA PRO A 605 -20.75 12.97 14.66
C PRO A 605 -20.66 12.16 13.37
N ALA A 606 -21.47 11.11 13.27
CA ALA A 606 -21.58 10.34 12.04
C ALA A 606 -22.25 11.21 10.95
N PRO A 607 -21.60 11.47 9.81
CA PRO A 607 -22.14 12.37 8.80
C PRO A 607 -23.29 11.72 8.03
N SER A 608 -24.26 12.53 7.62
CA SER A 608 -25.34 12.16 6.69
C SER A 608 -25.42 13.22 5.60
N LEU A 609 -25.62 12.80 4.35
CA LEU A 609 -25.74 13.68 3.20
C LEU A 609 -26.88 13.21 2.30
N GLU A 610 -27.72 14.15 1.91
CA GLU A 610 -28.79 13.95 0.96
C GLU A 610 -28.68 14.96 -0.19
N VAL A 611 -28.97 14.53 -1.41
CA VAL A 611 -28.94 15.37 -2.61
C VAL A 611 -30.36 15.46 -3.17
N PRO A 612 -30.99 16.64 -3.20
CA PRO A 612 -32.35 16.77 -3.67
C PRO A 612 -32.41 16.56 -5.19
N LEU A 613 -33.34 15.73 -5.67
CA LEU A 613 -33.46 15.36 -7.10
C LEU A 613 -34.91 15.39 -7.63
N TYR A 614 -35.83 16.00 -6.88
CA TYR A 614 -37.26 15.98 -7.18
C TYR A 614 -37.65 16.73 -8.47
N ASN A 615 -36.89 17.75 -8.88
CA ASN A 615 -37.11 18.48 -10.13
C ASN A 615 -35.88 18.45 -11.07
N LYS A 616 -36.11 18.80 -12.34
CA LYS A 616 -35.11 18.75 -13.40
C LYS A 616 -33.92 19.70 -13.16
N GLU A 617 -34.16 20.88 -12.60
CA GLU A 617 -33.08 21.84 -12.32
C GLU A 617 -32.13 21.34 -11.24
N LEU A 618 -32.65 20.70 -10.19
CA LEU A 618 -31.83 20.09 -9.14
C LEU A 618 -31.05 18.88 -9.66
N ARG A 619 -31.67 18.07 -10.54
CA ARG A 619 -30.95 16.99 -11.23
C ARG A 619 -29.85 17.54 -12.12
N LYS A 620 -30.09 18.62 -12.86
CA LYS A 620 -29.08 19.31 -13.66
C LYS A 620 -27.93 19.84 -12.80
N ALA A 621 -28.23 20.44 -11.64
CA ALA A 621 -27.23 20.91 -10.70
C ALA A 621 -26.38 19.76 -10.13
N ALA A 622 -27.02 18.66 -9.71
CA ALA A 622 -26.32 17.46 -9.26
C ALA A 622 -25.46 16.83 -10.38
N ALA A 623 -25.99 16.78 -11.60
CA ALA A 623 -25.28 16.27 -12.75
C ALA A 623 -23.99 17.07 -13.05
N LEU A 624 -24.10 18.40 -13.02
CA LEU A 624 -22.97 19.30 -13.17
C LEU A 624 -21.95 19.13 -12.04
N TYR A 625 -22.41 19.13 -10.78
CA TYR A 625 -21.54 18.99 -9.60
C TYR A 625 -20.73 17.69 -9.63
N TYR A 626 -21.40 16.57 -9.93
CA TYR A 626 -20.76 15.26 -9.96
C TYR A 626 -20.11 14.90 -11.30
N LYS A 627 -20.14 15.82 -12.29
CA LYS A 627 -19.61 15.64 -13.65
C LYS A 627 -20.16 14.39 -14.34
N ILE A 628 -21.48 14.25 -14.34
CA ILE A 628 -22.21 13.18 -15.04
C ILE A 628 -23.11 13.79 -16.13
N PRO A 629 -23.36 13.10 -17.26
CA PRO A 629 -24.33 13.54 -18.26
C PRO A 629 -25.72 13.62 -17.65
N ILE A 630 -26.41 14.75 -17.89
CA ILE A 630 -27.77 14.95 -17.37
C ILE A 630 -28.74 13.94 -17.98
N GLU A 631 -28.52 13.53 -19.23
CA GLU A 631 -29.34 12.56 -19.94
C GLU A 631 -29.35 11.22 -19.21
N LEU A 632 -28.19 10.77 -18.73
CA LEU A 632 -28.04 9.53 -17.98
C LEU A 632 -28.74 9.60 -16.61
N LEU A 633 -28.66 10.76 -15.96
CA LEU A 633 -29.32 10.98 -14.67
C LEU A 633 -30.84 11.01 -14.82
N GLU A 634 -31.36 11.73 -15.82
CA GLU A 634 -32.79 11.77 -16.15
C GLU A 634 -33.31 10.40 -16.56
N GLU A 635 -32.62 9.68 -17.43
CA GLU A 635 -33.00 8.32 -17.83
C GLU A 635 -33.09 7.40 -16.61
N THR A 636 -32.08 7.44 -15.74
CA THR A 636 -32.08 6.64 -14.52
C THR A 636 -33.22 7.03 -13.59
N TYR A 637 -33.56 8.32 -13.51
CA TYR A 637 -34.66 8.84 -12.70
C TYR A 637 -36.01 8.36 -13.22
N GLN A 638 -36.29 8.50 -14.51
CA GLN A 638 -37.54 8.05 -15.12
C GLN A 638 -37.72 6.52 -15.03
N ASN A 639 -36.63 5.77 -15.14
CA ASN A 639 -36.66 4.30 -15.06
C ASN A 639 -36.67 3.78 -13.62
N SER A 640 -36.48 4.64 -12.62
CA SER A 640 -36.44 4.23 -11.22
C SER A 640 -37.84 4.16 -10.62
N LYS A 641 -38.16 3.03 -9.97
CA LYS A 641 -39.37 2.86 -9.16
C LYS A 641 -39.24 3.61 -7.82
N LEU A 642 -39.03 4.93 -7.87
CA LEU A 642 -38.95 5.73 -6.65
C LEU A 642 -40.30 5.68 -5.93
N PRO A 643 -40.29 5.61 -4.59
CA PRO A 643 -41.53 5.61 -3.82
C PRO A 643 -42.36 6.87 -4.15
N ILE A 644 -43.67 6.65 -4.25
CA ILE A 644 -44.68 7.63 -4.68
C ILE A 644 -44.54 8.92 -3.86
N GLY A 645 -44.21 10.03 -4.54
CA GLY A 645 -43.95 11.34 -3.94
C GLY A 645 -42.83 12.12 -4.63
N HIS A 646 -42.88 12.20 -5.98
CA HIS A 646 -41.82 12.81 -6.81
C HIS A 646 -41.42 14.21 -6.36
N ASP A 647 -42.35 14.97 -5.78
CA ASP A 647 -42.17 16.38 -5.41
C ASP A 647 -41.19 16.62 -4.25
N ARG A 648 -40.76 15.55 -3.55
CA ARG A 648 -39.85 15.67 -2.38
C ARG A 648 -38.70 14.65 -2.37
N TYR A 649 -38.45 13.96 -3.48
CA TYR A 649 -37.37 12.98 -3.54
C TYR A 649 -35.98 13.63 -3.30
N SER A 650 -35.31 13.13 -2.27
CA SER A 650 -33.94 13.45 -1.90
C SER A 650 -33.14 12.16 -1.80
N ASP A 651 -32.05 12.08 -2.55
CA ASP A 651 -31.21 10.90 -2.64
C ASP A 651 -30.22 10.87 -1.48
N LYS A 652 -30.44 9.95 -0.54
CA LYS A 652 -29.58 9.77 0.62
C LYS A 652 -28.31 9.04 0.18
N VAL A 653 -27.25 9.76 -0.12
CA VAL A 653 -25.96 9.18 -0.57
C VAL A 653 -25.10 8.71 0.60
N LEU A 654 -25.29 9.30 1.79
CA LEU A 654 -24.56 8.98 3.02
C LEU A 654 -25.53 9.01 4.22
N ILE A 655 -25.52 7.95 5.02
CA ILE A 655 -26.39 7.80 6.20
C ILE A 655 -25.53 7.29 7.37
N ASP A 656 -25.42 8.08 8.43
CA ASP A 656 -24.70 7.75 9.67
C ASP A 656 -23.27 7.24 9.41
N GLY A 657 -22.54 7.95 8.55
CA GLY A 657 -21.16 7.63 8.16
C GLY A 657 -21.04 6.37 7.30
N ARG A 658 -22.14 5.94 6.65
CA ARG A 658 -22.17 4.81 5.70
C ARG A 658 -22.70 5.25 4.34
N VAL A 659 -21.92 4.98 3.30
CA VAL A 659 -22.32 5.23 1.91
C VAL A 659 -23.52 4.34 1.59
N ASN A 660 -24.61 4.91 1.07
CA ASN A 660 -25.83 4.16 0.79
C ASN A 660 -25.62 3.17 -0.38
N ASP A 661 -26.47 2.15 -0.47
CA ASP A 661 -26.38 1.14 -1.52
C ASP A 661 -26.91 1.70 -2.86
N SER A 662 -26.27 1.32 -3.96
CA SER A 662 -26.67 1.72 -5.33
C SER A 662 -28.10 1.26 -5.72
N THR A 663 -28.67 0.30 -5.00
CA THR A 663 -30.09 -0.06 -5.14
C THR A 663 -31.03 0.97 -4.53
N ARG A 664 -30.56 1.74 -3.55
CA ARG A 664 -31.33 2.75 -2.80
C ARG A 664 -30.96 4.19 -3.13
N SER A 665 -29.79 4.39 -3.76
CA SER A 665 -29.32 5.70 -4.22
C SER A 665 -29.14 5.72 -5.73
N LEU A 666 -29.77 6.71 -6.36
CA LEU A 666 -29.76 6.92 -7.80
C LEU A 666 -28.43 7.50 -8.27
N LEU A 667 -27.89 8.50 -7.57
CA LEU A 667 -26.59 9.09 -7.86
C LEU A 667 -25.46 8.08 -7.72
N ILE A 668 -25.46 7.27 -6.66
CA ILE A 668 -24.43 6.23 -6.48
C ILE A 668 -24.48 5.23 -7.63
N ARG A 669 -25.68 4.86 -8.10
CA ARG A 669 -25.86 3.97 -9.25
C ARG A 669 -25.27 4.57 -10.52
N VAL A 670 -25.63 5.81 -10.84
CA VAL A 670 -25.15 6.52 -12.03
C VAL A 670 -23.63 6.71 -11.96
N LEU A 671 -23.12 7.20 -10.83
CA LEU A 671 -21.70 7.41 -10.62
C LEU A 671 -20.91 6.11 -10.77
N ARG A 672 -21.38 5.01 -10.20
CA ARG A 672 -20.71 3.70 -10.35
C ARG A 672 -20.60 3.25 -11.81
N GLN A 673 -21.62 3.50 -12.62
CA GLN A 673 -21.64 3.08 -14.03
C GLN A 673 -20.79 4.02 -14.90
N TYR A 674 -20.92 5.32 -14.67
CA TYR A 674 -20.35 6.34 -15.54
C TYR A 674 -18.91 6.69 -15.19
N ARG A 675 -18.60 6.85 -13.90
CA ARG A 675 -17.33 7.43 -13.43
C ARG A 675 -16.52 6.53 -12.52
N HIS A 676 -17.16 5.75 -11.65
CA HIS A 676 -16.51 4.95 -10.60
C HIS A 676 -16.73 3.43 -10.75
N PRO A 677 -16.29 2.81 -11.87
CA PRO A 677 -16.50 1.38 -12.13
C PRO A 677 -15.85 0.47 -11.08
N ALA A 678 -14.87 0.92 -10.30
CA ALA A 678 -14.34 0.16 -9.17
C ALA A 678 -15.36 -0.04 -8.03
N GLY A 679 -16.41 0.78 -7.99
CA GLY A 679 -17.49 0.72 -7.00
C GLY A 679 -17.37 1.79 -5.91
N LEU A 680 -18.52 2.20 -5.38
CA LEU A 680 -18.64 3.10 -4.23
C LEU A 680 -19.25 2.31 -3.06
N ASP A 681 -20.52 1.94 -3.12
CA ASP A 681 -21.20 1.12 -2.09
C ASP A 681 -20.61 -0.30 -1.94
N ARG A 682 -20.36 -0.95 -3.07
CA ARG A 682 -19.80 -2.29 -3.18
C ARG A 682 -18.59 -2.23 -4.12
N ARG A 683 -17.40 -2.16 -3.53
CA ARG A 683 -16.14 -2.29 -4.28
C ARG A 683 -16.13 -3.63 -5.00
N ARG A 684 -15.76 -3.63 -6.29
CA ARG A 684 -15.59 -4.86 -7.06
C ARG A 684 -14.46 -5.67 -6.46
N SER A 685 -14.81 -6.72 -5.71
CA SER A 685 -13.82 -7.62 -5.14
C SER A 685 -13.25 -8.53 -6.21
N ARG A 686 -12.01 -8.93 -5.99
CA ARG A 686 -11.32 -9.96 -6.76
C ARG A 686 -12.14 -11.25 -6.85
N ILE A 687 -12.65 -11.73 -5.72
CA ILE A 687 -13.29 -13.06 -5.62
C ILE A 687 -14.66 -13.11 -6.30
N ASN A 688 -15.39 -12.00 -6.37
CA ASN A 688 -16.74 -11.98 -6.93
C ASN A 688 -16.79 -12.16 -8.46
N PHE A 689 -15.65 -12.12 -9.15
CA PHE A 689 -15.59 -12.27 -10.61
C PHE A 689 -15.72 -13.73 -11.08
N VAL A 690 -15.46 -14.71 -10.21
CA VAL A 690 -15.52 -16.14 -10.57
C VAL A 690 -16.97 -16.63 -10.79
N ASN A 691 -17.95 -16.05 -10.08
CA ASN A 691 -19.29 -16.64 -9.98
C ASN A 691 -20.40 -15.88 -10.74
N LYS A 692 -20.08 -14.87 -11.55
CA LYS A 692 -21.08 -14.14 -12.34
C LYS A 692 -20.60 -13.87 -13.76
N ILE A 693 -20.62 -14.91 -14.60
CA ILE A 693 -20.67 -14.76 -16.05
C ILE A 693 -22.04 -15.25 -16.52
N ASN A 694 -23.02 -14.36 -16.46
CA ASN A 694 -23.92 -14.18 -17.60
C ASN A 694 -24.22 -12.67 -17.72
N PRO A 695 -23.51 -11.94 -18.60
CA PRO A 695 -23.68 -10.49 -18.75
C PRO A 695 -25.06 -10.10 -19.30
N GLN A 696 -25.86 -11.04 -19.81
CA GLN A 696 -27.21 -10.75 -20.33
C GLN A 696 -28.32 -10.77 -19.26
N THR A 697 -28.12 -11.38 -18.09
CA THR A 697 -29.19 -11.49 -17.07
C THR A 697 -29.27 -10.31 -16.10
N HIS A 698 -28.49 -9.23 -16.29
CA HIS A 698 -28.49 -8.07 -15.39
C HIS A 698 -29.23 -6.83 -15.91
N TYR A 699 -30.01 -6.97 -16.99
CA TYR A 699 -30.91 -5.91 -17.49
C TYR A 699 -32.40 -6.24 -17.39
N LEU A 700 -32.79 -7.42 -16.90
CA LEU A 700 -34.18 -7.75 -16.60
C LEU A 700 -34.43 -7.52 -15.10
N GLY A 701 -35.21 -6.48 -14.78
CA GLY A 701 -35.49 -6.01 -13.42
C GLY A 701 -36.22 -7.01 -12.53
N ILE A 702 -35.53 -8.05 -12.06
CA ILE A 702 -36.03 -8.95 -11.02
C ILE A 702 -35.75 -8.30 -9.64
N PRO A 703 -36.79 -8.04 -8.81
CA PRO A 703 -36.63 -7.49 -7.47
C PRO A 703 -35.85 -8.45 -6.56
N TRP A 704 -35.07 -7.89 -5.65
CA TRP A 704 -34.28 -8.64 -4.66
C TRP A 704 -35.14 -9.40 -3.63
N ASP A 705 -36.42 -9.09 -3.57
CA ASP A 705 -37.37 -9.59 -2.57
C ASP A 705 -37.71 -11.09 -2.73
N ILE A 706 -37.16 -11.73 -3.77
CA ILE A 706 -37.36 -13.15 -4.12
C ILE A 706 -36.12 -14.04 -3.79
N ILE A 707 -35.02 -13.47 -3.28
CA ILE A 707 -33.83 -14.21 -2.80
C ILE A 707 -33.74 -14.13 -1.27
#